data_AF-A0A8C0WI29-F1
#
_entry.id   AF-A0A8C0WI29-F1
#
_cell.length_a   1.000
_cell.length_b   1.000
_cell.length_c   1.000
_cell.angle_alpha   90.00
_cell.angle_beta   90.00
_cell.angle_gamma   90.00
#
_symmetry.space_group_name_H-M   'P 1'
#
loop_
_entity.id
_entity.type
_entity.pdbx_description
1 polymer ?
#
loop_
_entity_poly.entity_id
_entity_poly.type
_entity_poly.pdbx_seq_one_letter_code
_entity_poly.pdbx_strand_id
1 'polypeptide(L)'
;HSSVIWQVHVRVSVPLPYPGWSKAIPGGVFILFPFFFLSLSAQTGAGGWTPRASNKNQWLQIDLGERMEVTAVATQGGYGSSNWVTSYLLMFSDSGRNWRQYRQEGSIRGFPGNTNADSVVQHRLQPPMEARHLRFLPLAWNPDGRIGMRVEVYGCAYRSDVIGFDGKSSLLYRFGQNGSGSMKHTISLKFKTMQREGTVFHRGGRNGGSETLELAGGKLVLLINAGDTAQPSLSAPYGLVLGSLLDDEHWHSVLVKQSGQQVDLRVDRHSQHIWAPGAPSPEDLDAEVCSFLICRADYRIHSYICVLDFDPSAPPSHPQGSVAFSCSGPKTMPATFLSTRSYLVLPSTPGEDRASVSFQFRTWDSTGLLLSSQSHHDSGGFFLALQDGNLKLGLHSTPGHTHSEVTTDVGLNDGQWHSVSLVAQRGHLSVVVDEGVAATHALVPVEMDSGNSYRFGGCLPRGPGADCEPSPSGFQGCLRGISINAHPADLISVQQGVLGNFSDVQIDTCGILDRCLPNYCEHGGTCSQTWTAFHCNCSSTGYMGATCHRSRHEQSCEAYKHQGKSSGHYYFDLDGSGPLEPFPGFCNMTDVPWTILQHNGSAFTRVKGVSQKNPYHVAFQYAASTEQLLATVAQSEYCQQELTLHCRGSRTQDARDGTPLSWWVGGHNETPIYWGGSLPGSRPCECGSQGLCIDPLHPCNCEWTNSTSVLSYREHLPVTHIFIDSAQPGSEATYRLGPLLCQGDRSFWNSASFHTETSYLRFPTFHGELSADVSFFFKTTASSGVFLQNLGITDFICLELRSPVEVTFSFDVGNGPCEVTVRAPAPLNDDRWHLVRAERNTKEASLQVDLLPVGMRPAPEDGHVLLQLNSQLFVGSTASRQRGFLGCIRALQVNGKALDLEERAKVTPGVEPGCLGHCSTYGHLCLHGGRCHEKPQGFSCDCQLSAYSGPFCSTEISAYFGTGSSMTYNFQEYHPFSSNPNPHVASFHGDKKLTRETILLLYVDSFHKTYLSITLARNGSLQIRYKLDIHKGPDVFSFNFKNLADGNFHHVEISREDSVVSVQVNQKEWRQVSLSSGMEFKAIKSLVLGRILEPGGHLDTDTLQAGTHGFVGCLSTLQFGHVAPLKAVLHTEHTSVQGPVTASNCGASTGDITAWEQTPAQAGGSERGRPGTLLYLGTGLQACSDSGLSLPTPGVIALVVFVLLCTVAIAIRLHHQKNVDTAREVKQSENQGTAEVAFSELDVQNVARGNQECCF
;
A
#
# COMPACT_ATOMS: atom_id res chain seq x y z
N HIS A 1 -58.49 8.09 48.05
CA HIS A 1 -57.99 8.59 49.34
C HIS A 1 -56.63 7.98 49.64
N SER A 2 -55.60 8.83 49.59
CA SER A 2 -54.57 8.98 50.62
C SER A 2 -53.80 7.73 51.10
N SER A 3 -52.55 7.64 50.62
CA SER A 3 -51.30 7.57 51.41
C SER A 3 -51.20 6.61 52.60
N VAL A 4 -50.18 5.73 52.56
CA VAL A 4 -48.95 5.76 53.37
C VAL A 4 -48.13 4.52 53.00
N ILE A 5 -46.90 4.68 52.49
CA ILE A 5 -45.89 3.60 52.48
C ILE A 5 -44.61 4.16 53.10
N TRP A 6 -44.13 3.40 54.08
CA TRP A 6 -43.00 3.66 54.94
C TRP A 6 -41.66 3.63 54.20
N GLN A 7 -40.77 4.55 54.58
CA GLN A 7 -39.34 4.49 54.30
C GLN A 7 -38.73 3.22 54.93
N VAL A 8 -37.97 2.46 54.13
CA VAL A 8 -37.00 1.49 54.63
C VAL A 8 -35.62 2.00 54.26
N HIS A 9 -34.86 2.43 55.28
CA HIS A 9 -33.43 2.69 55.19
C HIS A 9 -32.67 1.37 55.06
N VAL A 10 -31.87 1.20 54.00
CA VAL A 10 -30.81 0.18 53.98
C VAL A 10 -29.48 0.89 54.28
N ARG A 11 -29.08 0.84 55.55
CA ARG A 11 -27.68 1.00 55.99
C ARG A 11 -26.99 -0.33 55.73
N VAL A 12 -25.96 -0.38 54.89
CA VAL A 12 -25.01 -1.50 54.94
C VAL A 12 -24.02 -1.21 56.06
N SER A 13 -24.37 -1.67 57.25
CA SER A 13 -23.45 -1.89 58.36
C SER A 13 -23.81 -3.25 58.93
N VAL A 14 -22.98 -4.27 58.75
CA VAL A 14 -23.04 -5.46 59.61
C VAL A 14 -21.62 -5.91 59.94
N PRO A 15 -21.20 -5.81 61.21
CA PRO A 15 -20.13 -6.63 61.76
C PRO A 15 -20.70 -7.98 62.30
N LEU A 16 -19.79 -8.96 62.45
CA LEU A 16 -19.84 -10.18 63.30
C LEU A 16 -20.08 -11.57 62.63
N PRO A 17 -19.55 -12.66 63.24
CA PRO A 17 -18.69 -13.67 62.57
C PRO A 17 -19.29 -15.09 62.44
N TYR A 18 -18.56 -15.96 61.72
CA TYR A 18 -18.71 -17.44 61.58
C TYR A 18 -19.79 -17.97 60.60
N PRO A 19 -19.60 -19.17 60.01
CA PRO A 19 -19.70 -19.40 58.58
C PRO A 19 -20.92 -20.26 58.22
N GLY A 20 -21.67 -19.89 57.19
CA GLY A 20 -22.88 -20.62 56.84
C GLY A 20 -23.46 -20.25 55.49
N TRP A 21 -23.02 -20.96 54.46
CA TRP A 21 -23.76 -21.33 53.25
C TRP A 21 -24.71 -20.27 52.65
N SER A 22 -24.25 -19.59 51.60
CA SER A 22 -25.13 -19.11 50.52
C SER A 22 -24.69 -19.75 49.20
N LYS A 23 -25.63 -20.44 48.53
CA LYS A 23 -25.46 -20.99 47.19
C LYS A 23 -25.21 -19.84 46.22
N ALA A 24 -23.97 -19.74 45.72
CA ALA A 24 -23.61 -18.83 44.65
C ALA A 24 -24.02 -19.42 43.29
N ILE A 25 -24.97 -18.75 42.62
CA ILE A 25 -25.35 -18.96 41.21
C ILE A 25 -24.38 -18.13 40.34
N PRO A 26 -23.98 -18.57 39.14
CA PRO A 26 -23.24 -17.73 38.19
C PRO A 26 -24.05 -16.46 37.85
N GLY A 27 -23.43 -15.28 38.00
CA GLY A 27 -24.03 -13.97 37.72
C GLY A 27 -24.64 -13.28 38.95
N GLY A 28 -23.84 -12.49 39.67
CA GLY A 28 -24.33 -11.60 40.72
C GLY A 28 -24.72 -10.23 40.17
N VAL A 29 -25.88 -9.71 40.57
CA VAL A 29 -26.39 -8.37 40.20
C VAL A 29 -26.33 -7.48 41.44
N PHE A 30 -25.64 -6.34 41.35
CA PHE A 30 -25.65 -5.30 42.38
C PHE A 30 -26.46 -4.09 41.88
N ILE A 31 -27.36 -3.57 42.71
CA ILE A 31 -28.22 -2.40 42.42
C ILE A 31 -27.68 -1.22 43.24
N LEU A 32 -27.34 -0.11 42.60
CA LEU A 32 -26.97 1.15 43.25
C LEU A 32 -28.11 2.18 43.14
N PHE A 33 -28.36 2.92 44.22
CA PHE A 33 -29.31 4.05 44.26
C PHE A 33 -28.56 5.38 44.10
N PRO A 34 -29.18 6.45 43.56
CA PRO A 34 -28.48 7.66 43.16
C PRO A 34 -28.08 8.48 44.38
N PHE A 35 -26.92 9.13 44.28
CA PHE A 35 -26.18 9.92 45.26
C PHE A 35 -25.15 9.15 46.12
N PHE A 36 -23.88 9.44 45.79
CA PHE A 36 -22.61 9.30 46.51
C PHE A 36 -21.58 8.26 46.01
N PHE A 37 -20.37 8.82 45.84
CA PHE A 37 -19.06 8.22 45.56
C PHE A 37 -18.80 6.91 46.30
N LEU A 38 -18.29 5.92 45.57
CA LEU A 38 -17.69 4.71 46.13
C LEU A 38 -16.17 4.86 46.08
N SER A 39 -15.64 5.69 46.98
CA SER A 39 -14.19 5.81 47.17
C SER A 39 -13.57 4.43 47.37
N LEU A 40 -12.49 4.14 46.64
CA LEU A 40 -11.48 3.14 46.97
C LEU A 40 -10.78 3.50 48.28
N SER A 41 -11.53 3.57 49.39
CA SER A 41 -11.00 3.83 50.72
C SER A 41 -10.45 2.54 51.31
N ALA A 42 -9.16 2.54 51.62
CA ALA A 42 -8.45 1.45 52.26
C ALA A 42 -8.92 1.13 53.69
N GLN A 43 -9.90 1.85 54.26
CA GLN A 43 -10.17 1.79 55.71
C GLN A 43 -11.43 1.03 56.13
N THR A 44 -12.28 0.55 55.21
CA THR A 44 -13.49 -0.19 55.61
C THR A 44 -13.82 -1.35 54.67
N GLY A 45 -13.06 -2.45 54.77
CA GLY A 45 -13.47 -3.77 54.27
C GLY A 45 -12.48 -4.40 53.29
N ALA A 46 -11.87 -5.52 53.71
CA ALA A 46 -10.99 -6.36 52.90
C ALA A 46 -11.76 -7.20 51.85
N GLY A 47 -12.67 -6.58 51.10
CA GLY A 47 -13.56 -7.25 50.16
C GLY A 47 -13.41 -6.76 48.71
N GLY A 48 -13.47 -7.70 47.77
CA GLY A 48 -13.57 -7.47 46.33
C GLY A 48 -14.37 -8.59 45.66
N TRP A 49 -14.85 -8.38 44.44
CA TRP A 49 -15.56 -9.43 43.70
C TRP A 49 -14.59 -10.54 43.29
N THR A 50 -14.97 -11.79 43.53
CA THR A 50 -14.22 -12.99 43.11
C THR A 50 -15.23 -14.09 42.76
N PRO A 51 -15.22 -14.62 41.52
CA PRO A 51 -16.12 -15.71 41.14
C PRO A 51 -15.71 -17.05 41.76
N ARG A 52 -16.67 -17.96 41.88
CA ARG A 52 -16.44 -19.31 42.43
C ARG A 52 -15.42 -20.11 41.60
N ALA A 53 -15.50 -19.99 40.28
CA ALA A 53 -14.55 -20.58 39.33
C ALA A 53 -13.84 -19.45 38.59
N SER A 54 -12.53 -19.54 38.39
CA SER A 54 -11.78 -18.59 37.58
C SER A 54 -11.64 -19.15 36.15
N ASN A 55 -12.65 -18.87 35.33
CA ASN A 55 -12.67 -19.23 33.90
C ASN A 55 -13.14 -18.02 33.07
N LYS A 56 -13.08 -18.15 31.74
CA LYS A 56 -13.42 -17.05 30.81
C LYS A 56 -14.91 -16.70 30.75
N ASN A 57 -15.77 -17.46 31.43
CA ASN A 57 -17.22 -17.27 31.41
C ASN A 57 -17.71 -16.49 32.65
N GLN A 58 -16.82 -15.80 33.36
CA GLN A 58 -17.19 -15.01 34.53
C GLN A 58 -17.36 -13.55 34.15
N TRP A 59 -18.29 -12.84 34.81
CA TRP A 59 -18.46 -11.41 34.67
C TRP A 59 -19.00 -10.78 35.97
N LEU A 60 -18.67 -9.51 36.18
CA LEU A 60 -19.26 -8.66 37.21
C LEU A 60 -20.25 -7.69 36.55
N GLN A 61 -21.52 -7.74 36.95
CA GLN A 61 -22.57 -6.86 36.43
C GLN A 61 -22.98 -5.80 37.46
N ILE A 62 -23.15 -4.57 37.01
CA ILE A 62 -23.60 -3.41 37.80
C ILE A 62 -24.86 -2.84 37.15
N ASP A 63 -25.94 -2.65 37.92
CA ASP A 63 -27.10 -1.83 37.54
C ASP A 63 -26.98 -0.46 38.21
N LEU A 64 -26.86 0.59 37.40
CA LEU A 64 -26.73 1.99 37.84
C LEU A 64 -28.09 2.60 38.26
N GLY A 65 -29.19 1.84 38.12
CA GLY A 65 -30.54 2.26 38.51
C GLY A 65 -31.25 3.09 37.44
N GLU A 66 -30.58 4.13 36.93
CA GLU A 66 -31.02 4.95 35.80
C GLU A 66 -29.98 5.00 34.68
N ARG A 67 -30.32 5.62 33.53
CA ARG A 67 -29.35 5.79 32.44
C ARG A 67 -28.33 6.85 32.83
N MET A 68 -27.06 6.50 32.75
CA MET A 68 -25.94 7.36 33.08
C MET A 68 -25.08 7.59 31.84
N GLU A 69 -24.53 8.79 31.70
CA GLU A 69 -23.40 9.06 30.82
C GLU A 69 -22.12 8.71 31.59
N VAL A 70 -21.52 7.58 31.26
CA VAL A 70 -20.33 7.04 31.92
C VAL A 70 -19.08 7.60 31.25
N THR A 71 -18.24 8.28 32.03
CA THR A 71 -17.06 9.02 31.54
C THR A 71 -15.74 8.34 31.88
N ALA A 72 -15.70 7.49 32.92
CA ALA A 72 -14.52 6.70 33.28
C ALA A 72 -14.87 5.46 34.09
N VAL A 73 -13.96 4.49 34.11
CA VAL A 73 -13.99 3.34 35.02
C VAL A 73 -12.64 3.16 35.68
N ALA A 74 -12.61 2.71 36.94
CA ALA A 74 -11.39 2.34 37.63
C ALA A 74 -11.47 0.91 38.16
N THR A 75 -10.32 0.22 38.16
CA THR A 75 -10.18 -1.14 38.66
C THR A 75 -9.02 -1.26 39.65
N GLN A 76 -9.18 -2.09 40.66
CA GLN A 76 -8.15 -2.43 41.65
C GLN A 76 -8.23 -3.93 41.97
N GLY A 77 -7.10 -4.57 42.23
CA GLY A 77 -7.07 -5.99 42.63
C GLY A 77 -7.67 -6.24 44.02
N GLY A 78 -7.80 -7.51 44.41
CA GLY A 78 -8.28 -7.90 45.73
C GLY A 78 -7.25 -7.57 46.82
N TYR A 79 -7.64 -6.74 47.79
CA TYR A 79 -6.76 -6.23 48.85
C TYR A 79 -5.95 -7.34 49.54
N GLY A 80 -4.63 -7.17 49.62
CA GLY A 80 -3.72 -8.10 50.33
C GLY A 80 -3.68 -9.53 49.76
N SER A 81 -4.06 -9.73 48.50
CA SER A 81 -4.14 -11.06 47.87
C SER A 81 -3.35 -11.14 46.55
N SER A 82 -3.14 -12.34 46.02
CA SER A 82 -2.64 -12.53 44.66
C SER A 82 -3.74 -12.41 43.57
N ASN A 83 -4.96 -12.01 43.95
CA ASN A 83 -6.13 -12.05 43.06
C ASN A 83 -6.35 -10.68 42.40
N TRP A 84 -5.91 -10.53 41.15
CA TRP A 84 -6.22 -9.35 40.34
C TRP A 84 -6.36 -9.70 38.87
N VAL A 85 -7.14 -8.90 38.16
CA VAL A 85 -7.38 -9.04 36.72
C VAL A 85 -6.39 -8.16 35.97
N THR A 86 -5.64 -8.75 35.03
CA THR A 86 -4.61 -8.06 34.23
C THR A 86 -5.17 -7.51 32.92
N SER A 87 -6.35 -7.98 32.48
CA SER A 87 -7.12 -7.38 31.37
C SER A 87 -8.60 -7.78 31.42
N TYR A 88 -9.48 -6.89 30.96
CA TYR A 88 -10.94 -7.12 30.97
C TYR A 88 -11.68 -6.42 29.81
N LEU A 89 -12.82 -6.96 29.38
CA LEU A 89 -13.76 -6.24 28.50
C LEU A 89 -14.77 -5.46 29.34
N LEU A 90 -15.14 -4.27 28.86
CA LEU A 90 -16.26 -3.50 29.38
C LEU A 90 -17.44 -3.64 28.41
N MET A 91 -18.54 -4.19 28.89
CA MET A 91 -19.79 -4.34 28.15
C MET A 91 -20.85 -3.43 28.76
N PHE A 92 -21.74 -2.88 27.93
CA PHE A 92 -22.81 -2.00 28.37
C PHE A 92 -24.15 -2.33 27.72
N SER A 93 -25.24 -2.02 28.41
CA SER A 93 -26.61 -2.22 27.92
C SER A 93 -27.59 -1.28 28.63
N ASP A 94 -28.65 -0.88 27.91
CA ASP A 94 -29.78 -0.14 28.47
C ASP A 94 -30.83 -1.04 29.13
N SER A 95 -30.95 -2.29 28.67
CA SER A 95 -32.02 -3.22 29.06
C SER A 95 -31.54 -4.38 29.94
N GLY A 96 -30.22 -4.51 30.10
CA GLY A 96 -29.58 -5.66 30.72
C GLY A 96 -29.51 -6.89 29.79
N ARG A 97 -29.90 -6.73 28.53
CA ARG A 97 -29.84 -7.70 27.42
C ARG A 97 -29.25 -7.04 26.17
N ASN A 98 -28.85 -7.85 25.19
CA ASN A 98 -28.16 -7.41 23.98
C ASN A 98 -26.99 -6.48 24.32
N TRP A 99 -25.91 -7.05 24.83
CA TRP A 99 -24.77 -6.29 25.35
C TRP A 99 -23.86 -5.84 24.22
N ARG A 100 -23.46 -4.56 24.25
CA ARG A 100 -22.43 -4.01 23.37
C ARG A 100 -21.11 -3.92 24.10
N GLN A 101 -20.03 -4.26 23.41
CA GLN A 101 -18.69 -4.04 23.91
C GLN A 101 -18.31 -2.56 23.73
N TYR A 102 -17.81 -1.94 24.80
CA TYR A 102 -17.14 -0.64 24.68
C TYR A 102 -15.73 -0.86 24.10
N ARG A 103 -15.41 -0.11 23.04
CA ARG A 103 -14.12 -0.19 22.33
C ARG A 103 -13.44 1.16 22.35
N GLN A 104 -12.24 1.27 22.88
CA GLN A 104 -11.46 2.51 22.87
C GLN A 104 -10.54 2.52 21.65
N GLU A 105 -10.53 3.61 20.88
CA GLU A 105 -9.63 3.80 19.71
C GLU A 105 -9.67 2.67 18.66
N GLY A 106 -10.81 1.95 18.57
CA GLY A 106 -10.95 0.80 17.67
C GLY A 106 -10.29 -0.49 18.17
N SER A 107 -9.61 -0.48 19.32
CA SER A 107 -9.04 -1.68 19.93
C SER A 107 -10.14 -2.64 20.39
N ILE A 108 -10.00 -3.91 19.98
CA ILE A 108 -10.93 -5.00 20.31
C ILE A 108 -10.42 -5.76 21.53
N ARG A 109 -9.11 -5.66 21.81
CA ARG A 109 -8.53 -6.07 23.09
C ARG A 109 -9.06 -5.17 24.20
N GLY A 110 -9.56 -5.82 25.25
CA GLY A 110 -10.10 -5.15 26.42
C GLY A 110 -9.10 -4.23 27.11
N PHE A 111 -9.59 -3.53 28.12
CA PHE A 111 -8.80 -2.63 28.94
C PHE A 111 -7.67 -3.37 29.66
N PRO A 112 -6.44 -2.83 29.68
CA PRO A 112 -5.40 -3.34 30.57
C PRO A 112 -5.88 -3.12 32.01
N GLY A 113 -5.79 -4.19 32.81
CA GLY A 113 -6.18 -4.21 34.21
C GLY A 113 -5.00 -3.91 35.12
N ASN A 114 -5.00 -4.51 36.29
CA ASN A 114 -4.02 -4.28 37.34
C ASN A 114 -2.77 -5.15 37.17
N THR A 115 -1.63 -4.63 37.63
CA THR A 115 -0.37 -5.38 37.75
C THR A 115 -0.14 -5.94 39.15
N ASN A 116 -0.92 -5.49 40.14
CA ASN A 116 -0.88 -5.93 41.53
C ASN A 116 -2.25 -5.72 42.22
N ALA A 117 -2.33 -6.03 43.52
CA ALA A 117 -3.56 -5.94 44.30
C ALA A 117 -3.98 -4.51 44.72
N ASP A 118 -3.03 -3.57 44.73
CA ASP A 118 -3.16 -2.29 45.44
C ASP A 118 -3.16 -1.07 44.50
N SER A 119 -2.62 -1.17 43.28
CA SER A 119 -2.64 -0.07 42.32
C SER A 119 -4.02 0.08 41.69
N VAL A 120 -4.52 1.31 41.66
CA VAL A 120 -5.74 1.67 40.94
C VAL A 120 -5.37 1.95 39.48
N VAL A 121 -6.07 1.30 38.55
CA VAL A 121 -5.93 1.52 37.11
C VAL A 121 -7.24 2.13 36.62
N GLN A 122 -7.16 3.38 36.18
CA GLN A 122 -8.30 4.15 35.70
C GLN A 122 -8.23 4.37 34.20
N HIS A 123 -9.36 4.19 33.53
CA HIS A 123 -9.53 4.41 32.10
C HIS A 123 -10.60 5.45 31.85
N ARG A 124 -10.23 6.55 31.18
CA ARG A 124 -11.17 7.56 30.71
C ARG A 124 -11.81 7.08 29.42
N LEU A 125 -13.14 7.10 29.37
CA LEU A 125 -13.92 6.69 28.21
C LEU A 125 -14.03 7.88 27.26
N GLN A 126 -13.44 7.74 26.08
CA GLN A 126 -13.55 8.70 24.99
C GLN A 126 -14.03 8.02 23.71
N PRO A 127 -15.21 8.40 23.18
CA PRO A 127 -16.26 9.20 23.82
C PRO A 127 -16.85 8.52 25.07
N PRO A 128 -17.53 9.28 25.95
CA PRO A 128 -18.39 8.72 27.00
C PRO A 128 -19.42 7.75 26.41
N MET A 129 -19.95 6.86 27.24
CA MET A 129 -20.99 5.91 26.83
C MET A 129 -22.25 6.12 27.67
N GLU A 130 -23.42 6.09 27.03
CA GLU A 130 -24.69 6.06 27.75
C GLU A 130 -25.12 4.63 28.05
N ALA A 131 -25.34 4.32 29.32
CA ALA A 131 -25.77 2.99 29.73
C ALA A 131 -26.46 3.02 31.10
N ARG A 132 -27.31 2.03 31.33
CA ARG A 132 -27.83 1.71 32.67
C ARG A 132 -27.08 0.53 33.31
N HIS A 133 -26.73 -0.46 32.51
CA HIS A 133 -26.09 -1.67 32.98
C HIS A 133 -24.68 -1.78 32.43
N LEU A 134 -23.72 -2.15 33.29
CA LEU A 134 -22.33 -2.39 32.94
C LEU A 134 -21.91 -3.81 33.31
N ARG A 135 -21.02 -4.39 32.51
CA ARG A 135 -20.45 -5.72 32.73
C ARG A 135 -18.94 -5.68 32.53
N PHE A 136 -18.18 -6.11 33.54
CA PHE A 136 -16.74 -6.31 33.47
C PHE A 136 -16.47 -7.80 33.25
N LEU A 137 -15.87 -8.16 32.12
CA LEU A 137 -15.55 -9.54 31.74
C LEU A 137 -14.03 -9.75 31.83
N PRO A 138 -13.51 -10.45 32.85
CA PRO A 138 -12.09 -10.75 32.96
C PRO A 138 -11.59 -11.58 31.77
N LEU A 139 -10.56 -11.09 31.09
CA LEU A 139 -9.90 -11.80 29.98
C LEU A 139 -8.67 -12.57 30.46
N ALA A 140 -7.86 -11.93 31.29
CA ALA A 140 -6.69 -12.51 31.94
C ALA A 140 -6.56 -12.00 33.38
N TRP A 141 -5.94 -12.81 34.22
CA TRP A 141 -5.70 -12.52 35.63
C TRP A 141 -4.33 -13.05 36.03
N ASN A 142 -3.89 -12.69 37.24
CA ASN A 142 -2.62 -13.18 37.77
C ASN A 142 -2.57 -14.73 37.74
N PRO A 143 -1.58 -15.35 37.07
CA PRO A 143 -1.46 -16.81 37.01
C PRO A 143 -1.28 -17.45 38.40
N ASP A 144 -0.70 -16.72 39.36
CA ASP A 144 -0.47 -17.17 40.74
C ASP A 144 -1.68 -16.88 41.67
N GLY A 145 -2.82 -16.49 41.12
CA GLY A 145 -4.01 -16.11 41.87
C GLY A 145 -5.32 -16.49 41.18
N ARG A 146 -6.40 -15.82 41.60
CA ARG A 146 -7.75 -15.95 41.04
C ARG A 146 -8.22 -14.62 40.46
N ILE A 147 -9.33 -14.67 39.73
CA ILE A 147 -10.05 -13.45 39.32
C ILE A 147 -10.46 -12.68 40.58
N GLY A 148 -9.97 -11.45 40.73
CA GLY A 148 -10.32 -10.54 41.82
C GLY A 148 -10.44 -9.11 41.31
N MET A 149 -11.55 -8.43 41.58
CA MET A 149 -11.76 -7.04 41.12
C MET A 149 -12.50 -6.20 42.16
N ARG A 150 -12.02 -4.98 42.35
CA ARG A 150 -12.76 -3.84 42.90
C ARG A 150 -12.90 -2.83 41.78
N VAL A 151 -14.09 -2.25 41.65
CA VAL A 151 -14.42 -1.38 40.51
C VAL A 151 -15.10 -0.11 40.97
N GLU A 152 -14.79 0.99 40.31
CA GLU A 152 -15.46 2.28 40.47
C GLU A 152 -15.87 2.78 39.08
N VAL A 153 -17.03 3.42 38.98
CA VAL A 153 -17.62 3.91 37.74
C VAL A 153 -17.93 5.39 37.93
N TYR A 154 -17.44 6.22 37.01
CA TYR A 154 -17.61 7.68 37.04
C TYR A 154 -18.54 8.11 35.92
N GLY A 155 -19.45 9.04 36.22
CA GLY A 155 -20.44 9.52 35.27
C GLY A 155 -21.53 10.36 35.93
N CYS A 156 -22.51 10.77 35.13
CA CYS A 156 -23.62 11.64 35.53
C CYS A 156 -24.95 11.11 34.99
N ALA A 157 -26.06 11.46 35.65
CA ALA A 157 -27.38 11.04 35.22
C ALA A 157 -27.71 11.67 33.86
N TYR A 158 -28.10 10.82 32.90
CA TYR A 158 -28.41 11.25 31.54
C TYR A 158 -29.93 11.23 31.35
N ARG A 159 -30.54 12.41 31.30
CA ARG A 159 -31.98 12.60 31.13
C ARG A 159 -32.29 13.11 29.74
N SER A 160 -33.06 12.34 28.97
CA SER A 160 -33.54 12.75 27.65
C SER A 160 -34.90 12.11 27.34
N ASP A 161 -35.72 12.83 26.59
CA ASP A 161 -37.04 12.38 26.15
C ASP A 161 -36.89 11.36 25.02
N VAL A 162 -37.40 10.15 25.25
CA VAL A 162 -37.39 9.06 24.27
C VAL A 162 -38.73 9.02 23.55
N ILE A 163 -38.69 9.01 22.22
CA ILE A 163 -39.87 8.86 21.37
C ILE A 163 -39.76 7.53 20.61
N GLY A 164 -40.78 6.68 20.75
CA GLY A 164 -40.92 5.41 20.04
C GLY A 164 -41.93 5.52 18.90
N PHE A 165 -41.50 5.10 17.72
CA PHE A 165 -42.31 5.02 16.51
C PHE A 165 -42.58 3.56 16.17
N ASP A 166 -43.85 3.21 15.92
CA ASP A 166 -44.31 1.85 15.63
C ASP A 166 -44.32 1.52 14.12
N GLY A 167 -43.73 2.38 13.30
CA GLY A 167 -43.75 2.29 11.83
C GLY A 167 -45.06 2.77 11.18
N LYS A 168 -46.03 3.26 11.97
CA LYS A 168 -47.28 3.89 11.48
C LYS A 168 -47.48 5.31 12.02
N SER A 169 -46.64 5.72 12.96
CA SER A 169 -46.69 7.00 13.64
C SER A 169 -45.59 7.94 13.13
N SER A 170 -45.87 9.24 13.06
CA SER A 170 -44.97 10.28 12.56
C SER A 170 -45.07 11.56 13.39
N LEU A 171 -44.01 12.38 13.37
CA LEU A 171 -43.98 13.64 14.10
C LEU A 171 -43.65 14.80 13.16
N LEU A 172 -44.60 15.73 13.02
CA LEU A 172 -44.51 16.84 12.07
C LEU A 172 -44.19 18.16 12.78
N TYR A 173 -43.10 18.80 12.33
CA TYR A 173 -42.71 20.14 12.74
C TYR A 173 -42.99 21.14 11.63
N ARG A 174 -43.76 22.18 11.97
CA ARG A 174 -43.96 23.35 11.12
C ARG A 174 -43.29 24.56 11.74
N PHE A 175 -42.34 25.17 11.04
CA PHE A 175 -41.65 26.36 11.54
C PHE A 175 -42.46 27.62 11.20
N GLY A 176 -42.65 28.51 12.18
CA GLY A 176 -43.28 29.81 11.96
C GLY A 176 -42.34 30.77 11.22
N GLN A 177 -42.88 31.59 10.32
CA GLN A 177 -42.14 32.45 9.37
C GLN A 177 -41.27 33.59 9.96
N ASN A 178 -40.94 33.60 11.24
CA ASN A 178 -40.19 34.71 11.85
C ASN A 178 -38.83 34.27 12.39
N GLY A 179 -37.81 34.36 11.54
CA GLY A 179 -36.40 34.31 11.96
C GLY A 179 -35.45 34.56 10.81
N SER A 180 -34.59 35.58 10.92
CA SER A 180 -33.40 35.77 10.08
C SER A 180 -32.56 34.50 10.14
N GLY A 181 -32.47 33.75 9.04
CA GLY A 181 -31.79 32.46 8.97
C GLY A 181 -30.28 32.58 9.21
N SER A 182 -29.71 31.62 9.93
CA SER A 182 -28.25 31.44 10.01
C SER A 182 -27.78 30.67 8.78
N MET A 183 -26.65 31.06 8.16
CA MET A 183 -26.01 30.32 7.06
C MET A 183 -25.52 28.91 7.46
N LYS A 184 -25.68 28.54 8.74
CA LYS A 184 -25.28 27.27 9.33
C LYS A 184 -26.48 26.57 9.95
N HIS A 185 -26.72 25.32 9.55
CA HIS A 185 -27.73 24.44 10.13
C HIS A 185 -27.08 23.22 10.77
N THR A 186 -27.67 22.71 11.85
CA THR A 186 -27.19 21.52 12.56
C THR A 186 -28.36 20.67 12.98
N ILE A 187 -28.35 19.40 12.57
CA ILE A 187 -29.30 18.37 12.98
C ILE A 187 -28.53 17.41 13.87
N SER A 188 -29.00 17.21 15.10
CA SER A 188 -28.46 16.22 16.03
C SER A 188 -29.61 15.33 16.48
N LEU A 189 -29.43 14.02 16.40
CA LEU A 189 -30.37 13.04 16.93
C LEU A 189 -29.63 11.75 17.29
N LYS A 190 -30.21 10.96 18.19
CA LYS A 190 -29.81 9.58 18.41
C LYS A 190 -30.95 8.67 18.02
N PHE A 191 -30.66 7.57 17.34
CA PHE A 191 -31.67 6.58 16.99
C PHE A 191 -31.26 5.17 17.37
N LYS A 192 -32.26 4.29 17.55
CA LYS A 192 -32.10 2.86 17.81
C LYS A 192 -33.16 2.09 17.04
N THR A 193 -32.77 1.08 16.27
CA THR A 193 -33.69 0.23 15.49
C THR A 193 -33.16 -1.20 15.32
N MET A 194 -34.05 -2.11 14.92
CA MET A 194 -33.75 -3.48 14.50
C MET A 194 -34.05 -3.73 13.03
N GLN A 195 -34.50 -2.68 12.32
CA GLN A 195 -34.85 -2.73 10.90
C GLN A 195 -33.65 -2.27 10.08
N ARG A 196 -33.41 -2.93 8.94
CA ARG A 196 -32.32 -2.56 8.02
C ARG A 196 -32.70 -1.43 7.05
N GLU A 197 -33.99 -1.16 6.91
CA GLU A 197 -34.57 -0.11 6.06
C GLU A 197 -35.45 0.83 6.90
N GLY A 198 -35.42 2.13 6.61
CA GLY A 198 -36.36 3.09 7.20
C GLY A 198 -35.91 4.54 7.13
N THR A 199 -36.83 5.47 6.87
CA THR A 199 -36.51 6.91 6.88
C THR A 199 -36.33 7.40 8.33
N VAL A 200 -35.18 8.01 8.61
CA VAL A 200 -34.86 8.61 9.91
C VAL A 200 -35.34 10.06 9.97
N PHE A 201 -35.11 10.84 8.92
CA PHE A 201 -35.47 12.25 8.88
C PHE A 201 -35.75 12.69 7.46
N HIS A 202 -36.73 13.56 7.25
CA HIS A 202 -36.99 14.17 5.96
C HIS A 202 -37.35 15.66 6.11
N ARG A 203 -36.73 16.48 5.28
CA ARG A 203 -36.99 17.91 5.16
C ARG A 203 -37.20 18.26 3.70
N GLY A 204 -38.35 18.82 3.36
CA GLY A 204 -38.69 19.27 2.01
C GLY A 204 -38.72 20.81 1.91
N GLY A 205 -38.26 21.35 0.78
CA GLY A 205 -38.34 22.77 0.44
C GLY A 205 -39.37 23.07 -0.66
N ARG A 206 -39.75 24.35 -0.82
CA ARG A 206 -40.80 24.79 -1.78
C ARG A 206 -40.43 24.61 -3.26
N ASN A 207 -39.13 24.62 -3.59
CA ASN A 207 -38.63 24.53 -4.95
C ASN A 207 -38.28 23.09 -5.39
N GLY A 208 -38.77 22.08 -4.65
CA GLY A 208 -38.47 20.66 -4.91
C GLY A 208 -37.13 20.17 -4.35
N GLY A 209 -36.34 21.04 -3.72
CA GLY A 209 -35.16 20.65 -2.96
C GLY A 209 -35.53 19.87 -1.70
N SER A 210 -34.72 18.88 -1.32
CA SER A 210 -35.01 18.02 -0.16
C SER A 210 -33.76 17.46 0.48
N GLU A 211 -33.78 17.29 1.79
CA GLU A 211 -32.78 16.58 2.57
C GLU A 211 -33.45 15.38 3.24
N THR A 212 -32.99 14.18 2.91
CA THR A 212 -33.54 12.94 3.47
C THR A 212 -32.43 12.12 4.08
N LEU A 213 -32.62 11.72 5.34
CA LEU A 213 -31.77 10.78 6.04
C LEU A 213 -32.53 9.46 6.14
N GLU A 214 -32.04 8.42 5.50
CA GLU A 214 -32.65 7.10 5.49
C GLU A 214 -31.65 6.02 5.88
N LEU A 215 -32.15 4.96 6.49
CA LEU A 215 -31.42 3.74 6.73
C LEU A 215 -31.68 2.83 5.54
N ALA A 216 -30.61 2.39 4.86
CA ALA A 216 -30.66 1.45 3.75
C ALA A 216 -29.57 0.39 3.94
N GLY A 217 -29.96 -0.89 3.98
CA GLY A 217 -29.05 -2.00 4.27
C GLY A 217 -28.26 -1.81 5.57
N GLY A 218 -28.89 -1.28 6.62
CA GLY A 218 -28.22 -1.01 7.91
C GLY A 218 -27.15 0.09 7.86
N LYS A 219 -27.07 0.87 6.78
CA LYS A 219 -26.21 2.06 6.61
C LYS A 219 -27.06 3.32 6.53
N LEU A 220 -26.53 4.44 7.00
CA LEU A 220 -27.24 5.71 6.94
C LEU A 220 -26.90 6.45 5.64
N VAL A 221 -27.93 6.78 4.87
CA VAL A 221 -27.82 7.50 3.60
C VAL A 221 -28.42 8.90 3.77
N LEU A 222 -27.63 9.93 3.54
CA LEU A 222 -28.09 11.31 3.43
C LEU A 222 -28.23 11.68 1.94
N LEU A 223 -29.46 11.88 1.49
CA LEU A 223 -29.81 12.29 0.13
C LEU A 223 -30.11 13.79 0.13
N ILE A 224 -29.38 14.54 -0.69
CA ILE A 224 -29.58 15.98 -0.90
C ILE A 224 -30.01 16.22 -2.35
N ASN A 225 -31.19 16.82 -2.52
CA ASN A 225 -31.73 17.24 -3.81
C ASN A 225 -31.77 18.77 -3.89
N ALA A 226 -31.24 19.33 -4.97
CA ALA A 226 -31.09 20.76 -5.21
C ALA A 226 -32.37 21.45 -5.76
N GLY A 227 -33.35 20.69 -6.28
CA GLY A 227 -34.55 21.24 -6.91
C GLY A 227 -34.31 21.87 -8.30
N ASP A 228 -35.36 22.40 -8.92
CA ASP A 228 -35.32 22.95 -10.29
C ASP A 228 -34.62 24.32 -10.34
N THR A 229 -33.31 24.33 -10.59
CA THR A 229 -32.62 25.52 -11.11
C THR A 229 -32.62 25.47 -12.64
N ALA A 230 -32.77 26.64 -13.30
CA ALA A 230 -33.12 26.78 -14.72
C ALA A 230 -32.09 26.28 -15.77
N GLN A 231 -31.19 25.37 -15.41
CA GLN A 231 -30.38 24.59 -16.36
C GLN A 231 -30.56 23.10 -16.10
N PRO A 232 -30.86 22.29 -17.14
CA PRO A 232 -30.95 20.84 -17.00
C PRO A 232 -29.54 20.27 -16.87
N SER A 233 -28.95 20.32 -15.68
CA SER A 233 -27.81 19.47 -15.35
C SER A 233 -28.34 18.09 -14.99
N LEU A 234 -27.85 17.06 -15.70
CA LEU A 234 -28.05 15.62 -15.48
C LEU A 234 -27.50 15.11 -14.12
N SER A 235 -27.41 15.95 -13.08
CA SER A 235 -26.85 15.56 -11.79
C SER A 235 -27.88 14.80 -10.97
N ALA A 236 -27.67 13.49 -10.85
CA ALA A 236 -28.36 12.62 -9.88
C ALA A 236 -28.32 13.22 -8.46
N PRO A 237 -29.30 12.92 -7.58
CA PRO A 237 -29.26 13.36 -6.19
C PRO A 237 -27.93 12.97 -5.53
N TYR A 238 -27.31 13.89 -4.79
CA TYR A 238 -26.08 13.63 -4.08
C TYR A 238 -26.39 12.77 -2.85
N GLY A 239 -25.88 11.53 -2.84
CA GLY A 239 -26.06 10.58 -1.76
C GLY A 239 -24.76 10.37 -0.99
N LEU A 240 -24.79 10.58 0.32
CA LEU A 240 -23.71 10.29 1.25
C LEU A 240 -24.07 9.07 2.08
N VAL A 241 -23.21 8.05 2.13
CA VAL A 241 -23.44 6.83 2.91
C VAL A 241 -22.44 6.76 4.05
N LEU A 242 -22.92 6.74 5.30
CA LEU A 242 -22.07 6.65 6.49
C LEU A 242 -22.67 5.72 7.55
N GLY A 243 -21.79 5.08 8.33
CA GLY A 243 -22.19 4.07 9.30
C GLY A 243 -22.49 2.71 8.66
N SER A 244 -22.53 1.68 9.50
CA SER A 244 -22.79 0.30 9.09
C SER A 244 -23.32 -0.48 10.29
N LEU A 245 -24.12 -1.52 10.03
CA LEU A 245 -24.72 -2.38 11.05
C LEU A 245 -25.53 -1.59 12.11
N LEU A 246 -26.20 -0.51 11.69
CA LEU A 246 -26.96 0.40 12.57
C LEU A 246 -28.32 -0.18 13.01
N ASP A 247 -28.62 -1.42 12.61
CA ASP A 247 -29.79 -2.23 12.95
C ASP A 247 -29.53 -3.17 14.15
N ASP A 248 -28.52 -2.84 14.97
CA ASP A 248 -28.02 -3.68 16.07
C ASP A 248 -28.81 -3.53 17.39
N GLU A 249 -29.88 -2.73 17.38
CA GLU A 249 -30.69 -2.39 18.55
C GLU A 249 -29.95 -1.57 19.62
N HIS A 250 -28.86 -0.88 19.29
CA HIS A 250 -28.20 0.09 20.16
C HIS A 250 -28.48 1.52 19.71
N TRP A 251 -28.16 2.47 20.58
CA TRP A 251 -28.20 3.89 20.23
C TRP A 251 -27.03 4.24 19.32
N HIS A 252 -27.34 4.94 18.24
CA HIS A 252 -26.39 5.55 17.33
C HIS A 252 -26.59 7.04 17.30
N SER A 253 -25.52 7.82 17.37
CA SER A 253 -25.57 9.28 17.29
C SER A 253 -25.40 9.76 15.86
N VAL A 254 -26.22 10.71 15.43
CA VAL A 254 -26.15 11.32 14.11
C VAL A 254 -26.05 12.83 14.27
N LEU A 255 -25.07 13.41 13.58
CA LEU A 255 -24.87 14.85 13.51
C LEU A 255 -24.70 15.25 12.06
N VAL A 256 -25.61 16.07 11.54
CA VAL A 256 -25.47 16.71 10.23
C VAL A 256 -25.19 18.19 10.47
N LYS A 257 -24.03 18.67 10.04
CA LYS A 257 -23.67 20.10 10.06
C LYS A 257 -23.54 20.59 8.62
N GLN A 258 -24.30 21.60 8.28
CA GLN A 258 -24.22 22.24 6.97
C GLN A 258 -23.86 23.71 7.14
N SER A 259 -22.90 24.18 6.35
CA SER A 259 -22.45 25.57 6.30
C SER A 259 -22.24 25.97 4.84
N GLY A 260 -23.21 26.65 4.23
CA GLY A 260 -23.23 26.88 2.79
C GLY A 260 -23.33 25.56 1.99
N GLN A 261 -22.37 25.31 1.10
CA GLN A 261 -22.27 24.07 0.27
C GLN A 261 -21.50 22.94 0.96
N GLN A 262 -20.99 23.18 2.16
CA GLN A 262 -20.16 22.24 2.90
C GLN A 262 -21.03 21.45 3.88
N VAL A 263 -21.00 20.11 3.78
CA VAL A 263 -21.80 19.19 4.61
C VAL A 263 -20.86 18.25 5.37
N ASP A 264 -21.00 18.20 6.70
CA ASP A 264 -20.32 17.27 7.61
C ASP A 264 -21.39 16.36 8.22
N LEU A 265 -21.39 15.09 7.81
CA LEU A 265 -22.22 14.04 8.40
C LEU A 265 -21.34 13.24 9.37
N ARG A 266 -21.79 13.08 10.61
CA ARG A 266 -21.17 12.17 11.58
C ARG A 266 -22.19 11.15 12.05
N VAL A 267 -21.76 9.89 12.08
CA VAL A 267 -22.49 8.76 12.63
C VAL A 267 -21.59 8.04 13.64
N ASP A 268 -22.00 8.04 14.91
CA ASP A 268 -21.18 7.61 16.06
C ASP A 268 -19.82 8.34 16.10
N ARG A 269 -18.73 7.62 15.78
CA ARG A 269 -17.36 8.15 15.73
C ARG A 269 -16.89 8.45 14.31
N HIS A 270 -17.64 8.02 13.30
CA HIS A 270 -17.28 8.21 11.90
C HIS A 270 -17.81 9.55 11.43
N SER A 271 -16.98 10.31 10.73
CA SER A 271 -17.35 11.59 10.13
C SER A 271 -16.94 11.60 8.68
N GLN A 272 -17.81 12.11 7.82
CA GLN A 272 -17.52 12.32 6.42
C GLN A 272 -17.84 13.76 6.04
N HIS A 273 -16.90 14.37 5.35
CA HIS A 273 -16.93 15.77 5.01
C HIS A 273 -16.92 15.94 3.51
N ILE A 274 -17.88 16.67 2.96
CA ILE A 274 -18.03 16.83 1.51
C ILE A 274 -18.35 18.26 1.11
N TRP A 275 -17.96 18.59 -0.12
CA TRP A 275 -18.42 19.77 -0.84
C TRP A 275 -19.57 19.35 -1.78
N ALA A 276 -20.77 19.87 -1.56
CA ALA A 276 -21.97 19.57 -2.34
C ALA A 276 -22.36 20.78 -3.20
N PRO A 277 -21.83 20.91 -4.44
CA PRO A 277 -22.13 22.04 -5.30
C PRO A 277 -23.61 22.03 -5.72
N GLY A 278 -24.33 23.10 -5.39
CA GLY A 278 -25.77 23.22 -5.64
C GLY A 278 -26.69 22.72 -4.52
N ALA A 279 -26.14 22.30 -3.36
CA ALA A 279 -26.97 22.01 -2.19
C ALA A 279 -27.88 23.22 -1.87
N PRO A 280 -29.18 22.99 -1.57
CA PRO A 280 -30.10 24.09 -1.27
C PRO A 280 -29.58 24.88 -0.08
N SER A 281 -29.64 26.20 -0.16
CA SER A 281 -29.26 27.01 1.00
C SER A 281 -30.26 26.73 2.13
N PRO A 282 -29.85 26.78 3.42
CA PRO A 282 -30.77 26.57 4.54
C PRO A 282 -32.00 27.50 4.53
N GLU A 283 -31.91 28.62 3.78
CA GLU A 283 -32.94 29.63 3.57
C GLU A 283 -33.96 29.25 2.47
N ASP A 284 -33.59 28.42 1.48
CA ASP A 284 -34.48 27.92 0.41
C ASP A 284 -35.41 26.78 0.90
N LEU A 285 -35.10 26.22 2.07
CA LEU A 285 -35.83 25.11 2.71
C LEU A 285 -36.89 25.63 3.70
N ASP A 286 -38.09 25.96 3.19
CA ASP A 286 -39.23 26.42 3.99
C ASP A 286 -39.91 25.30 4.83
N ALA A 287 -39.76 25.41 6.16
CA ALA A 287 -40.71 25.13 7.24
C ALA A 287 -41.62 23.87 7.32
N GLU A 288 -41.41 22.78 6.60
CA GLU A 288 -41.97 21.46 6.98
C GLU A 288 -40.83 20.44 7.20
N VAL A 289 -40.53 20.13 8.47
CA VAL A 289 -39.67 19.01 8.86
C VAL A 289 -40.57 17.86 9.27
N CYS A 290 -40.53 16.78 8.51
CA CYS A 290 -41.23 15.54 8.81
C CYS A 290 -40.21 14.55 9.40
N SER A 291 -40.20 14.40 10.72
CA SER A 291 -39.44 13.30 11.34
C SER A 291 -40.29 12.04 11.27
N PHE A 292 -39.79 11.05 10.52
CA PHE A 292 -40.39 9.72 10.27
C PHE A 292 -41.72 9.79 9.50
N LEU A 293 -41.73 9.37 8.23
CA LEU A 293 -42.74 9.72 7.20
C LEU A 293 -44.22 9.45 7.57
N ILE A 294 -45.08 10.48 7.38
CA ILE A 294 -46.20 10.52 6.41
C ILE A 294 -46.39 11.99 5.96
N CYS A 295 -45.71 12.43 4.90
CA CYS A 295 -45.97 13.75 4.25
C CYS A 295 -46.32 13.62 2.75
N ARG A 296 -46.12 12.45 2.13
CA ARG A 296 -46.69 12.08 0.83
C ARG A 296 -47.30 10.67 0.92
N ALA A 297 -48.41 10.46 0.22
CA ALA A 297 -49.25 9.27 0.33
C ALA A 297 -48.62 7.95 -0.19
N ASP A 298 -47.42 7.98 -0.79
CA ASP A 298 -46.89 6.87 -1.60
C ASP A 298 -45.76 6.03 -0.97
N TYR A 299 -45.20 6.40 0.17
CA TYR A 299 -44.13 5.62 0.82
C TYR A 299 -44.60 5.06 2.17
N ARG A 300 -44.95 3.77 2.21
CA ARG A 300 -45.24 3.01 3.43
C ARG A 300 -44.01 2.19 3.82
N ILE A 301 -43.25 2.64 4.82
CA ILE A 301 -42.17 1.81 5.41
C ILE A 301 -42.53 1.50 6.86
N HIS A 302 -42.75 0.22 7.15
CA HIS A 302 -43.12 -0.29 8.48
C HIS A 302 -41.86 -0.49 9.33
N SER A 303 -41.32 0.55 9.96
CA SER A 303 -40.11 0.41 10.77
C SER A 303 -40.26 0.91 12.21
N TYR A 304 -40.03 0.03 13.19
CA TYR A 304 -39.92 0.41 14.61
C TYR A 304 -38.60 1.15 14.83
N ILE A 305 -38.66 2.39 15.33
CA ILE A 305 -37.47 3.20 15.60
C ILE A 305 -37.67 4.04 16.86
N CYS A 306 -36.60 4.10 17.64
CA CYS A 306 -36.50 4.87 18.87
C CYS A 306 -35.63 6.07 18.62
N VAL A 307 -36.04 7.25 19.09
CA VAL A 307 -35.30 8.51 18.88
C VAL A 307 -35.14 9.22 20.21
N LEU A 308 -33.98 9.83 20.39
CA LEU A 308 -33.58 10.57 21.58
C LEU A 308 -32.77 11.81 21.16
N ASP A 309 -32.77 12.86 21.99
CA ASP A 309 -32.07 14.14 21.75
C ASP A 309 -32.37 14.80 20.38
N PHE A 310 -33.61 14.69 19.90
CA PHE A 310 -34.04 15.50 18.76
C PHE A 310 -34.31 16.92 19.26
N ASP A 311 -33.48 17.89 18.86
CA ASP A 311 -33.66 19.31 19.16
C ASP A 311 -34.34 20.02 17.97
N PRO A 312 -35.68 20.10 17.93
CA PRO A 312 -36.35 20.93 16.97
C PRO A 312 -36.25 22.38 17.43
N SER A 313 -35.82 23.27 16.54
CA SER A 313 -35.82 24.72 16.77
C SER A 313 -37.23 25.33 16.99
N ALA A 314 -38.29 24.51 17.02
CA ALA A 314 -39.67 24.88 17.34
C ALA A 314 -40.45 23.69 17.99
N PRO A 315 -41.48 23.95 18.83
CA PRO A 315 -42.31 22.89 19.41
C PRO A 315 -43.12 22.13 18.33
N PRO A 316 -43.43 20.83 18.55
CA PRO A 316 -44.12 20.01 17.56
C PRO A 316 -45.53 20.52 17.30
N SER A 317 -45.93 20.51 16.03
CA SER A 317 -47.22 21.09 15.64
C SER A 317 -48.38 20.13 15.95
N HIS A 318 -48.33 18.87 15.51
CA HIS A 318 -49.31 17.80 15.83
C HIS A 318 -48.64 16.40 15.70
N PRO A 319 -48.78 15.47 16.67
CA PRO A 319 -48.43 14.06 16.46
C PRO A 319 -49.48 13.38 15.56
N GLN A 320 -49.04 12.56 14.60
CA GLN A 320 -49.94 11.78 13.74
C GLN A 320 -49.69 10.29 14.03
N GLY A 321 -50.71 9.60 14.57
CA GLY A 321 -50.59 8.20 15.03
C GLY A 321 -50.36 8.05 16.55
N SER A 322 -50.11 6.83 17.01
CA SER A 322 -49.88 6.51 18.43
C SER A 322 -48.40 6.60 18.77
N VAL A 323 -47.91 7.81 18.99
CA VAL A 323 -46.53 8.07 19.45
C VAL A 323 -46.41 7.69 20.93
N ALA A 324 -45.43 6.83 21.27
CA ALA A 324 -45.15 6.43 22.65
C ALA A 324 -43.91 7.15 23.17
N PHE A 325 -43.98 7.76 24.36
CA PHE A 325 -42.81 8.38 25.03
C PHE A 325 -41.95 7.36 25.78
N SER A 326 -41.87 6.14 25.26
CA SER A 326 -41.12 5.02 25.82
C SER A 326 -40.73 4.05 24.72
N CYS A 327 -39.53 3.48 24.80
CA CYS A 327 -39.08 2.45 23.88
C CYS A 327 -39.24 1.05 24.46
N SER A 328 -40.33 0.38 24.09
CA SER A 328 -40.60 -1.04 24.36
C SER A 328 -40.30 -1.90 23.12
N GLY A 329 -39.02 -2.12 22.83
CA GLY A 329 -38.58 -3.02 21.76
C GLY A 329 -38.70 -4.51 22.13
N PRO A 330 -38.74 -5.43 21.14
CA PRO A 330 -38.69 -6.87 21.38
C PRO A 330 -37.35 -7.24 22.04
N LYS A 331 -37.40 -7.99 23.15
CA LYS A 331 -36.19 -8.47 23.83
C LYS A 331 -35.61 -9.66 23.08
N THR A 332 -34.86 -9.42 22.02
CA THR A 332 -34.13 -10.49 21.32
C THR A 332 -32.76 -10.73 21.98
N MET A 333 -32.35 -12.00 22.06
CA MET A 333 -31.08 -12.40 22.66
C MET A 333 -30.20 -13.00 21.56
N PRO A 334 -29.26 -12.24 20.97
CA PRO A 334 -28.38 -12.77 19.95
C PRO A 334 -27.28 -13.65 20.55
N ALA A 335 -26.70 -14.53 19.74
CA ALA A 335 -25.55 -15.35 20.08
C ALA A 335 -24.48 -15.25 19.00
N THR A 336 -23.23 -14.96 19.39
CA THR A 336 -22.07 -14.86 18.50
C THR A 336 -21.27 -16.16 18.51
N PHE A 337 -21.04 -16.74 17.33
CA PHE A 337 -20.16 -17.88 17.10
C PHE A 337 -18.76 -17.36 16.79
N LEU A 338 -17.84 -17.47 17.75
CA LEU A 338 -16.53 -16.82 17.69
C LEU A 338 -15.55 -17.48 16.71
N SER A 339 -15.67 -18.79 16.52
CA SER A 339 -14.75 -19.59 15.71
C SER A 339 -15.51 -20.60 14.84
N THR A 340 -14.88 -21.13 13.81
CA THR A 340 -15.43 -22.22 13.00
C THR A 340 -15.65 -23.52 13.80
N ARG A 341 -15.20 -23.59 15.05
CA ARG A 341 -15.46 -24.71 15.98
C ARG A 341 -16.58 -24.41 16.98
N SER A 342 -17.09 -23.18 17.01
CA SER A 342 -18.14 -22.76 17.92
C SER A 342 -19.43 -23.50 17.61
N TYR A 343 -20.09 -24.05 18.62
CA TYR A 343 -21.34 -24.78 18.42
C TYR A 343 -22.34 -24.52 19.55
N LEU A 344 -23.62 -24.68 19.24
CA LEU A 344 -24.75 -24.65 20.17
C LEU A 344 -25.67 -25.84 19.90
N VAL A 345 -25.90 -26.69 20.89
CA VAL A 345 -26.79 -27.86 20.81
C VAL A 345 -28.03 -27.58 21.63
N LEU A 346 -29.20 -27.70 21.00
CA LEU A 346 -30.51 -27.56 21.61
C LEU A 346 -31.30 -28.89 21.50
N PRO A 347 -31.95 -29.35 22.58
CA PRO A 347 -32.75 -30.57 22.53
C PRO A 347 -34.04 -30.38 21.73
N SER A 348 -34.53 -31.45 21.10
CA SER A 348 -35.85 -31.50 20.46
C SER A 348 -36.86 -32.29 21.31
N THR A 349 -38.15 -32.06 21.11
CA THR A 349 -39.24 -32.86 21.67
C THR A 349 -39.40 -34.15 20.85
N PRO A 350 -39.18 -35.34 21.44
CA PRO A 350 -39.31 -36.60 20.70
C PRO A 350 -40.78 -36.89 20.31
N GLY A 351 -41.01 -37.33 19.07
CA GLY A 351 -42.30 -37.84 18.60
C GLY A 351 -43.11 -36.96 17.65
N GLU A 352 -42.50 -35.96 16.98
CA GLU A 352 -43.18 -35.13 15.96
C GLU A 352 -42.71 -35.48 14.54
N ASP A 353 -43.62 -35.87 13.64
CA ASP A 353 -43.35 -36.21 12.23
C ASP A 353 -42.89 -35.01 11.35
N ARG A 354 -42.85 -33.80 11.93
CA ARG A 354 -42.52 -32.54 11.26
C ARG A 354 -41.54 -31.74 12.11
N ALA A 355 -40.34 -31.52 11.58
CA ALA A 355 -39.36 -30.60 12.14
C ALA A 355 -39.51 -29.22 11.50
N SER A 356 -39.74 -28.19 12.33
CA SER A 356 -39.77 -26.79 11.89
C SER A 356 -38.75 -25.99 12.67
N VAL A 357 -37.71 -25.49 12.01
CA VAL A 357 -36.67 -24.68 12.65
C VAL A 357 -36.64 -23.31 11.98
N SER A 358 -36.74 -22.23 12.76
CA SER A 358 -36.54 -20.88 12.24
C SER A 358 -35.56 -20.09 13.10
N PHE A 359 -34.79 -19.22 12.46
CA PHE A 359 -33.83 -18.34 13.12
C PHE A 359 -33.46 -17.21 12.17
N GLN A 360 -32.79 -16.18 12.69
CA GLN A 360 -32.13 -15.16 11.89
C GLN A 360 -30.61 -15.31 12.04
N PHE A 361 -29.86 -15.11 10.95
CA PHE A 361 -28.41 -15.10 10.97
C PHE A 361 -27.83 -13.90 10.24
N ARG A 362 -26.60 -13.51 10.61
CA ARG A 362 -25.78 -12.57 9.83
C ARG A 362 -24.31 -12.94 9.91
N THR A 363 -23.59 -12.80 8.80
CA THR A 363 -22.15 -13.07 8.69
C THR A 363 -21.53 -12.32 7.50
N TRP A 364 -20.20 -12.19 7.52
CA TRP A 364 -19.40 -11.76 6.37
C TRP A 364 -18.77 -12.94 5.62
N ASP A 365 -18.75 -14.13 6.23
CA ASP A 365 -18.13 -15.30 5.62
C ASP A 365 -19.04 -15.90 4.55
N SER A 366 -18.46 -16.27 3.42
CA SER A 366 -19.19 -16.90 2.31
C SER A 366 -19.46 -18.40 2.54
N THR A 367 -18.88 -19.00 3.58
CA THR A 367 -19.02 -20.43 3.89
C THR A 367 -19.23 -20.67 5.38
N GLY A 368 -20.07 -21.64 5.74
CA GLY A 368 -20.31 -21.97 7.16
C GLY A 368 -21.46 -22.96 7.40
N LEU A 369 -21.26 -23.98 8.23
CA LEU A 369 -22.34 -24.88 8.69
C LEU A 369 -23.24 -24.16 9.71
N LEU A 370 -24.49 -23.88 9.33
CA LEU A 370 -25.45 -23.15 10.17
C LEU A 370 -26.21 -24.09 11.11
N LEU A 371 -26.72 -25.20 10.59
CA LEU A 371 -27.58 -26.14 11.31
C LEU A 371 -27.31 -27.58 10.86
N SER A 372 -27.29 -28.52 11.80
CA SER A 372 -27.29 -29.96 11.55
C SER A 372 -28.23 -30.65 12.53
N SER A 373 -28.91 -31.70 12.07
CA SER A 373 -29.77 -32.54 12.90
C SER A 373 -29.06 -33.85 13.23
N GLN A 374 -29.12 -34.27 14.50
CA GLN A 374 -28.46 -35.50 14.96
C GLN A 374 -29.50 -36.59 15.22
N SER A 375 -29.41 -37.73 14.51
CA SER A 375 -30.28 -38.91 14.69
C SER A 375 -29.51 -40.08 15.32
N HIS A 376 -30.20 -40.94 16.08
CA HIS A 376 -29.64 -42.11 16.77
C HIS A 376 -29.73 -43.42 15.96
N HIS A 377 -30.50 -43.44 14.88
CA HIS A 377 -30.76 -44.63 14.05
C HIS A 377 -30.36 -44.37 12.59
N ASP A 378 -30.16 -45.44 11.79
CA ASP A 378 -29.76 -45.43 10.36
C ASP A 378 -30.69 -44.60 9.41
N SER A 379 -31.65 -43.87 9.97
CA SER A 379 -32.48 -42.81 9.37
C SER A 379 -31.67 -41.51 9.17
N GLY A 380 -31.57 -41.05 7.92
CA GLY A 380 -30.76 -39.90 7.53
C GLY A 380 -31.21 -38.55 8.14
N GLY A 381 -30.24 -37.78 8.66
CA GLY A 381 -30.45 -36.39 9.09
C GLY A 381 -30.28 -35.37 7.95
N PHE A 382 -30.58 -34.11 8.22
CA PHE A 382 -30.36 -32.97 7.33
C PHE A 382 -29.35 -31.95 7.89
N PHE A 383 -28.75 -31.17 7.00
CA PHE A 383 -27.88 -30.04 7.32
C PHE A 383 -28.21 -28.82 6.46
N LEU A 384 -27.98 -27.63 7.01
CA LEU A 384 -28.06 -26.34 6.33
C LEU A 384 -26.71 -25.64 6.44
N ALA A 385 -26.14 -25.27 5.30
CA ALA A 385 -24.84 -24.63 5.22
C ALA A 385 -24.87 -23.42 4.28
N LEU A 386 -23.98 -22.48 4.52
CA LEU A 386 -23.66 -21.40 3.60
C LEU A 386 -22.50 -21.86 2.70
N GLN A 387 -22.63 -21.67 1.39
CA GLN A 387 -21.60 -21.97 0.40
C GLN A 387 -21.63 -20.92 -0.71
N ASP A 388 -20.52 -20.25 -0.96
CA ASP A 388 -20.40 -19.14 -1.92
C ASP A 388 -21.46 -18.04 -1.69
N GLY A 389 -21.81 -17.80 -0.41
CA GLY A 389 -22.85 -16.85 0.00
C GLY A 389 -24.28 -17.39 -0.08
N ASN A 390 -24.51 -18.57 -0.65
CA ASN A 390 -25.83 -19.15 -0.85
C ASN A 390 -26.15 -20.20 0.23
N LEU A 391 -27.43 -20.31 0.65
CA LEU A 391 -27.86 -21.40 1.52
C LEU A 391 -28.00 -22.70 0.75
N LYS A 392 -27.44 -23.76 1.31
CA LYS A 392 -27.42 -25.11 0.80
C LYS A 392 -28.01 -26.05 1.85
N LEU A 393 -29.09 -26.71 1.48
CA LEU A 393 -29.80 -27.67 2.29
C LEU A 393 -29.58 -29.07 1.71
N GLY A 394 -29.04 -29.98 2.51
CA GLY A 394 -28.73 -31.34 2.10
C GLY A 394 -29.06 -32.37 3.17
N LEU A 395 -28.93 -33.65 2.80
CA LEU A 395 -29.13 -34.80 3.67
C LEU A 395 -27.81 -35.52 3.92
N HIS A 396 -27.63 -36.03 5.13
CA HIS A 396 -26.49 -36.89 5.45
C HIS A 396 -26.58 -38.18 4.63
N SER A 397 -25.50 -38.52 3.92
CA SER A 397 -25.46 -39.63 2.97
C SER A 397 -25.55 -41.00 3.68
N THR A 398 -26.56 -41.79 3.36
CA THR A 398 -26.57 -43.23 3.65
C THR A 398 -25.97 -44.01 2.46
N PRO A 399 -25.25 -45.13 2.69
CA PRO A 399 -24.65 -45.89 1.60
C PRO A 399 -25.71 -46.36 0.58
N GLY A 400 -25.55 -45.96 -0.69
CA GLY A 400 -26.41 -46.41 -1.81
C GLY A 400 -27.49 -45.45 -2.30
N HIS A 401 -27.59 -44.23 -1.76
CA HIS A 401 -28.60 -43.23 -2.17
C HIS A 401 -27.96 -42.01 -2.85
N THR A 402 -28.66 -41.43 -3.84
CA THR A 402 -28.24 -40.22 -4.58
C THR A 402 -28.36 -38.96 -3.72
N HIS A 403 -27.35 -38.10 -3.78
CA HIS A 403 -27.30 -36.82 -3.05
C HIS A 403 -28.41 -35.87 -3.53
N SER A 404 -29.35 -35.54 -2.65
CA SER A 404 -30.37 -34.51 -2.91
C SER A 404 -29.96 -33.23 -2.19
N GLU A 405 -29.49 -32.23 -2.94
CA GLU A 405 -29.12 -30.92 -2.43
C GLU A 405 -30.02 -29.85 -3.06
N VAL A 406 -30.30 -28.82 -2.28
CA VAL A 406 -31.08 -27.67 -2.69
C VAL A 406 -30.32 -26.41 -2.32
N THR A 407 -30.13 -25.51 -3.29
CA THR A 407 -29.40 -24.25 -3.08
C THR A 407 -30.31 -23.07 -3.38
N THR A 408 -30.20 -22.00 -2.58
CA THR A 408 -30.83 -20.71 -2.84
C THR A 408 -29.90 -19.84 -3.70
N ASP A 409 -30.41 -19.12 -4.71
CA ASP A 409 -29.58 -18.27 -5.57
C ASP A 409 -29.48 -16.81 -5.06
N VAL A 410 -29.08 -16.62 -3.80
CA VAL A 410 -28.98 -15.29 -3.16
C VAL A 410 -27.76 -15.23 -2.25
N GLY A 411 -26.94 -14.18 -2.40
CA GLY A 411 -25.80 -13.92 -1.51
C GLY A 411 -26.25 -13.37 -0.15
N LEU A 412 -25.96 -14.11 0.92
CA LEU A 412 -26.43 -13.88 2.29
C LEU A 412 -25.29 -13.58 3.28
N ASN A 413 -24.09 -13.28 2.75
CA ASN A 413 -22.89 -12.90 3.49
C ASN A 413 -22.59 -11.40 3.39
N ASP A 414 -23.64 -10.58 3.45
CA ASP A 414 -23.61 -9.12 3.31
C ASP A 414 -23.58 -8.37 4.66
N GLY A 415 -23.41 -9.12 5.77
CA GLY A 415 -23.46 -8.61 7.13
C GLY A 415 -24.85 -8.28 7.67
N GLN A 416 -25.90 -8.41 6.87
CA GLN A 416 -27.29 -8.12 7.26
C GLN A 416 -27.95 -9.31 7.95
N TRP A 417 -28.97 -9.03 8.76
CA TRP A 417 -29.83 -10.09 9.29
C TRP A 417 -30.71 -10.69 8.19
N HIS A 418 -30.59 -11.99 7.98
CA HIS A 418 -31.47 -12.79 7.13
C HIS A 418 -32.29 -13.75 7.97
N SER A 419 -33.59 -13.83 7.70
CA SER A 419 -34.49 -14.80 8.31
C SER A 419 -34.51 -16.10 7.53
N VAL A 420 -34.41 -17.22 8.24
CA VAL A 420 -34.43 -18.56 7.66
C VAL A 420 -35.52 -19.36 8.34
N SER A 421 -36.41 -19.95 7.55
CA SER A 421 -37.42 -20.90 8.01
C SER A 421 -37.27 -22.21 7.25
N LEU A 422 -36.91 -23.26 7.99
CA LEU A 422 -36.74 -24.61 7.49
C LEU A 422 -37.89 -25.49 7.97
N VAL A 423 -38.49 -26.21 7.03
CA VAL A 423 -39.51 -27.23 7.31
C VAL A 423 -39.05 -28.54 6.69
N ALA A 424 -38.84 -29.55 7.54
CA ALA A 424 -38.54 -30.91 7.16
C ALA A 424 -39.69 -31.82 7.60
N GLN A 425 -40.36 -32.45 6.65
CA GLN A 425 -41.43 -33.42 6.88
C GLN A 425 -41.30 -34.57 5.87
N ARG A 426 -41.96 -35.71 6.12
CA ARG A 426 -41.91 -36.87 5.24
C ARG A 426 -42.20 -36.48 3.77
N GLY A 427 -41.26 -36.75 2.87
CA GLY A 427 -41.44 -36.47 1.44
C GLY A 427 -41.16 -35.02 1.02
N HIS A 428 -40.94 -34.07 1.94
CA HIS A 428 -40.85 -32.65 1.61
C HIS A 428 -39.86 -31.90 2.52
N LEU A 429 -38.85 -31.32 1.89
CA LEU A 429 -37.85 -30.47 2.53
C LEU A 429 -37.94 -29.07 1.92
N SER A 430 -38.07 -28.04 2.74
CA SER A 430 -38.13 -26.65 2.24
C SER A 430 -37.37 -25.68 3.12
N VAL A 431 -36.69 -24.74 2.48
CA VAL A 431 -36.08 -23.57 3.10
C VAL A 431 -36.67 -22.30 2.49
N VAL A 432 -37.05 -21.35 3.35
CA VAL A 432 -37.54 -20.02 2.97
C VAL A 432 -36.64 -18.98 3.63
N VAL A 433 -36.19 -18.01 2.84
CA VAL A 433 -35.32 -16.92 3.25
C VAL A 433 -36.05 -15.58 3.07
N ASP A 434 -35.91 -14.68 4.06
CA ASP A 434 -36.42 -13.29 4.04
C ASP A 434 -37.89 -13.21 3.59
N GLU A 435 -38.76 -13.95 4.28
CA GLU A 435 -40.22 -13.96 4.03
C GLU A 435 -40.62 -14.29 2.58
N GLY A 436 -39.79 -15.03 1.85
CA GLY A 436 -40.09 -15.51 0.50
C GLY A 436 -39.29 -14.87 -0.63
N VAL A 437 -38.28 -14.03 -0.32
CA VAL A 437 -37.31 -13.53 -1.30
C VAL A 437 -36.61 -14.68 -2.03
N ALA A 438 -36.26 -15.74 -1.29
CA ALA A 438 -35.83 -17.00 -1.87
C ALA A 438 -36.54 -18.15 -1.15
N ALA A 439 -37.03 -19.12 -1.92
CA ALA A 439 -37.62 -20.34 -1.39
C ALA A 439 -37.23 -21.50 -2.29
N THR A 440 -36.88 -22.63 -1.68
CA THR A 440 -36.50 -23.81 -2.44
C THR A 440 -37.00 -25.07 -1.74
N HIS A 441 -37.49 -26.02 -2.53
CA HIS A 441 -38.19 -27.21 -2.07
C HIS A 441 -37.64 -28.45 -2.77
N ALA A 442 -37.46 -29.54 -2.04
CA ALA A 442 -37.13 -30.85 -2.60
C ALA A 442 -38.08 -31.94 -2.12
N LEU A 443 -38.42 -32.84 -3.04
CA LEU A 443 -39.14 -34.08 -2.74
C LEU A 443 -38.12 -35.17 -2.43
N VAL A 444 -38.13 -35.69 -1.21
CA VAL A 444 -37.14 -36.67 -0.73
C VAL A 444 -37.83 -37.97 -0.32
N PRO A 445 -37.48 -39.14 -0.88
CA PRO A 445 -38.17 -40.41 -0.63
C PRO A 445 -37.86 -41.08 0.72
N VAL A 446 -37.21 -40.39 1.68
CA VAL A 446 -36.70 -40.99 2.93
C VAL A 446 -37.65 -40.72 4.12
N GLU A 447 -37.86 -41.71 4.99
CA GLU A 447 -38.48 -41.52 6.31
C GLU A 447 -37.52 -40.73 7.21
N MET A 448 -37.87 -39.49 7.54
CA MET A 448 -37.09 -38.63 8.44
C MET A 448 -37.59 -38.82 9.88
N ASP A 449 -36.68 -39.09 10.80
CA ASP A 449 -36.95 -39.03 12.23
C ASP A 449 -36.62 -37.61 12.74
N SER A 450 -37.44 -37.06 13.62
CA SER A 450 -37.15 -35.80 14.31
C SER A 450 -35.93 -36.04 15.20
N GLY A 451 -34.73 -35.66 14.74
CA GLY A 451 -33.50 -35.88 15.50
C GLY A 451 -33.62 -35.41 16.95
N ASN A 452 -33.02 -36.14 17.90
CA ASN A 452 -33.13 -35.85 19.34
C ASN A 452 -32.58 -34.46 19.73
N SER A 453 -31.71 -33.88 18.90
CA SER A 453 -31.15 -32.55 19.10
C SER A 453 -30.76 -31.87 17.79
N TYR A 454 -30.85 -30.54 17.80
CA TYR A 454 -30.38 -29.66 16.73
C TYR A 454 -29.08 -28.99 17.13
N ARG A 455 -28.10 -28.98 16.22
CA ARG A 455 -26.80 -28.36 16.41
C ARG A 455 -26.67 -27.18 15.47
N PHE A 456 -26.42 -26.01 16.04
CA PHE A 456 -26.09 -24.80 15.33
C PHE A 456 -24.57 -24.58 15.35
N GLY A 457 -23.98 -24.15 14.23
CA GLY A 457 -22.54 -23.90 14.13
C GLY A 457 -21.68 -25.13 13.78
N GLY A 458 -20.44 -25.14 14.28
CA GLY A 458 -19.38 -26.09 13.93
C GLY A 458 -19.53 -27.53 14.46
N CYS A 459 -18.68 -28.43 13.94
CA CYS A 459 -18.66 -29.86 14.25
C CYS A 459 -17.75 -30.22 15.45
N LEU A 460 -18.06 -31.32 16.15
CA LEU A 460 -17.22 -31.89 17.22
C LEU A 460 -15.97 -32.60 16.64
N PRO A 461 -14.78 -32.46 17.26
CA PRO A 461 -13.60 -33.20 16.82
C PRO A 461 -13.64 -34.68 17.23
N ARG A 462 -13.33 -35.55 16.25
CA ARG A 462 -12.93 -36.98 16.31
C ARG A 462 -13.34 -37.76 17.57
N GLY A 463 -14.46 -38.48 17.46
CA GLY A 463 -14.86 -39.65 18.25
C GLY A 463 -15.61 -40.67 17.36
N PRO A 464 -15.92 -41.90 17.84
CA PRO A 464 -16.73 -42.85 17.08
C PRO A 464 -18.17 -42.30 17.01
N GLY A 465 -18.62 -41.92 15.81
CA GLY A 465 -19.84 -41.11 15.59
C GLY A 465 -19.58 -39.69 15.05
N ALA A 466 -18.45 -39.47 14.36
CA ALA A 466 -18.13 -38.20 13.72
C ALA A 466 -18.88 -38.04 12.39
N ASP A 467 -20.04 -37.39 12.41
CA ASP A 467 -20.93 -37.17 11.25
C ASP A 467 -20.57 -35.96 10.37
N CYS A 468 -19.29 -35.59 10.26
CA CYS A 468 -18.85 -34.53 9.33
C CYS A 468 -17.67 -35.02 8.48
N GLU A 469 -17.95 -35.52 7.27
CA GLU A 469 -16.98 -35.60 6.16
C GLU A 469 -16.67 -34.17 5.63
N PRO A 470 -15.59 -33.95 4.84
CA PRO A 470 -15.01 -32.63 4.67
C PRO A 470 -15.91 -31.69 3.87
N SER A 471 -16.14 -30.50 4.45
CA SER A 471 -16.89 -29.35 3.93
C SER A 471 -18.39 -29.39 4.23
N PRO A 472 -18.94 -28.36 4.92
CA PRO A 472 -18.39 -27.01 5.11
C PRO A 472 -17.66 -26.80 6.45
N SER A 473 -16.77 -25.79 6.50
CA SER A 473 -16.24 -25.18 7.72
C SER A 473 -17.39 -24.78 8.66
N GLY A 474 -17.21 -24.81 9.99
CA GLY A 474 -18.28 -24.38 10.90
C GLY A 474 -18.55 -22.88 10.82
N PHE A 475 -19.77 -22.46 11.15
CA PHE A 475 -20.22 -21.08 11.04
C PHE A 475 -19.55 -20.13 12.05
N GLN A 476 -19.09 -18.99 11.54
CA GLN A 476 -18.78 -17.78 12.32
C GLN A 476 -19.79 -16.70 11.94
N GLY A 477 -20.38 -16.06 12.95
CA GLY A 477 -21.48 -15.14 12.72
C GLY A 477 -22.38 -14.98 13.95
N CYS A 478 -23.50 -14.30 13.77
CA CYS A 478 -24.51 -14.16 14.82
C CYS A 478 -25.78 -14.91 14.47
N LEU A 479 -26.42 -15.53 15.48
CA LEU A 479 -27.78 -16.07 15.39
C LEU A 479 -28.70 -15.34 16.39
N ARG A 480 -29.97 -15.13 16.03
CA ARG A 480 -31.01 -14.69 16.97
C ARG A 480 -32.37 -15.27 16.61
N GLY A 481 -33.33 -15.17 17.52
CA GLY A 481 -34.71 -15.59 17.27
C GLY A 481 -34.86 -17.08 16.95
N ILE A 482 -34.01 -17.93 17.51
CA ILE A 482 -34.05 -19.38 17.28
C ILE A 482 -35.37 -19.93 17.83
N SER A 483 -36.13 -20.60 16.98
CA SER A 483 -37.33 -21.33 17.35
C SER A 483 -37.32 -22.74 16.75
N ILE A 484 -37.72 -23.71 17.56
CA ILE A 484 -37.82 -25.13 17.20
C ILE A 484 -39.27 -25.54 17.43
N ASN A 485 -39.94 -26.03 16.39
CA ASN A 485 -41.35 -26.41 16.38
C ASN A 485 -42.25 -25.29 16.95
N ALA A 486 -42.01 -24.06 16.52
CA ALA A 486 -42.68 -22.83 16.98
C ALA A 486 -42.46 -22.47 18.47
N HIS A 487 -41.57 -23.16 19.18
CA HIS A 487 -41.16 -22.81 20.53
C HIS A 487 -39.83 -22.04 20.51
N PRO A 488 -39.77 -20.80 21.02
CA PRO A 488 -38.53 -20.03 21.06
C PRO A 488 -37.52 -20.67 22.05
N ALA A 489 -36.26 -20.74 21.65
CA ALA A 489 -35.19 -21.28 22.47
C ALA A 489 -34.85 -20.34 23.64
N ASP A 490 -34.78 -20.88 24.86
CA ASP A 490 -34.36 -20.12 26.04
C ASP A 490 -32.83 -20.14 26.20
N LEU A 491 -32.17 -19.17 25.55
CA LEU A 491 -30.72 -19.01 25.61
C LEU A 491 -30.19 -18.62 27.00
N ILE A 492 -31.05 -18.13 27.91
CA ILE A 492 -30.65 -17.84 29.29
C ILE A 492 -30.37 -19.15 30.03
N SER A 493 -31.29 -20.12 29.88
CA SER A 493 -31.13 -21.46 30.44
C SER A 493 -29.91 -22.18 29.84
N VAL A 494 -29.57 -21.91 28.57
CA VAL A 494 -28.32 -22.39 27.95
C VAL A 494 -27.11 -21.77 28.63
N GLN A 495 -27.07 -20.45 28.79
CA GLN A 495 -25.96 -19.75 29.44
C GLN A 495 -25.73 -20.20 30.89
N GLN A 496 -26.81 -20.59 31.59
CA GLN A 496 -26.75 -21.13 32.95
C GLN A 496 -26.32 -22.61 33.02
N GLY A 497 -26.18 -23.28 31.87
CA GLY A 497 -25.86 -24.71 31.80
C GLY A 497 -27.01 -25.63 32.19
N VAL A 498 -28.26 -25.14 32.15
CA VAL A 498 -29.47 -25.91 32.47
C VAL A 498 -30.04 -26.59 31.22
N LEU A 499 -29.91 -25.96 30.05
CA LEU A 499 -30.44 -26.42 28.77
C LEU A 499 -29.34 -26.55 27.72
N GLY A 500 -29.29 -27.67 27.00
CA GLY A 500 -28.37 -27.83 25.87
C GLY A 500 -26.88 -27.83 26.24
N ASN A 501 -26.03 -27.60 25.24
CA ASN A 501 -24.57 -27.50 25.40
C ASN A 501 -23.98 -26.52 24.36
N PHE A 502 -22.92 -25.80 24.70
CA PHE A 502 -22.27 -24.86 23.78
C PHE A 502 -20.76 -24.75 24.03
N SER A 503 -20.02 -24.36 22.99
CA SER A 503 -18.59 -24.05 23.08
C SER A 503 -18.26 -22.84 22.22
N ASP A 504 -17.44 -21.93 22.73
CA ASP A 504 -16.98 -20.71 22.03
C ASP A 504 -18.11 -19.86 21.43
N VAL A 505 -19.27 -19.83 22.11
CA VAL A 505 -20.42 -18.98 21.77
C VAL A 505 -20.60 -17.91 22.85
N GLN A 506 -20.65 -16.63 22.45
CA GLN A 506 -21.05 -15.55 23.35
C GLN A 506 -22.56 -15.34 23.24
N ILE A 507 -23.27 -15.61 24.34
CA ILE A 507 -24.72 -15.43 24.43
C ILE A 507 -25.02 -14.00 24.89
N ASP A 508 -26.11 -13.43 24.37
CA ASP A 508 -26.58 -12.07 24.64
C ASP A 508 -25.72 -10.97 24.00
N THR A 509 -24.96 -11.31 22.96
CA THR A 509 -24.12 -10.38 22.19
C THR A 509 -24.13 -10.75 20.71
N CYS A 510 -24.04 -9.75 19.83
CA CYS A 510 -23.64 -9.94 18.44
C CYS A 510 -22.38 -9.14 18.13
N GLY A 511 -21.24 -9.81 18.05
CA GLY A 511 -19.91 -9.20 17.87
C GLY A 511 -19.47 -9.00 16.42
N ILE A 512 -20.40 -8.95 15.46
CA ILE A 512 -20.07 -8.67 14.05
C ILE A 512 -19.52 -7.25 13.90
N LEU A 513 -18.56 -7.06 12.99
CA LEU A 513 -17.92 -5.78 12.72
C LEU A 513 -17.77 -5.58 11.24
N ASP A 514 -18.04 -4.36 10.78
CA ASP A 514 -17.67 -3.93 9.44
C ASP A 514 -16.22 -3.41 9.46
N ARG A 515 -15.29 -4.24 9.00
CA ARG A 515 -13.85 -3.96 8.89
C ARG A 515 -13.50 -3.17 7.63
N CYS A 516 -14.44 -2.98 6.71
CA CYS A 516 -14.30 -2.07 5.57
C CYS A 516 -14.79 -0.65 5.89
N LEU A 517 -15.20 -0.38 7.13
CA LEU A 517 -15.60 0.96 7.58
C LEU A 517 -14.81 1.37 8.86
N PRO A 518 -13.95 2.41 8.80
CA PRO A 518 -13.58 3.16 7.61
C PRO A 518 -12.82 2.30 6.58
N ASN A 519 -12.84 2.72 5.31
CA ASN A 519 -12.11 1.99 4.28
C ASN A 519 -10.59 2.23 4.46
N TYR A 520 -9.87 1.19 4.88
CA TYR A 520 -8.42 1.21 5.03
C TYR A 520 -7.65 0.93 3.73
N CYS A 521 -8.35 0.67 2.62
CA CYS A 521 -7.74 0.52 1.31
C CYS A 521 -7.47 1.90 0.70
N GLU A 522 -6.20 2.23 0.57
CA GLU A 522 -5.74 3.53 0.08
C GLU A 522 -5.77 3.61 -1.45
N HIS A 523 -5.59 4.82 -1.99
CA HIS A 523 -5.49 5.10 -3.43
C HIS A 523 -6.61 4.48 -4.29
N GLY A 524 -7.85 4.52 -3.79
CA GLY A 524 -9.03 4.00 -4.51
C GLY A 524 -9.16 2.48 -4.49
N GLY A 525 -8.40 1.76 -3.66
CA GLY A 525 -8.51 0.32 -3.50
C GLY A 525 -9.91 -0.14 -3.06
N THR A 526 -10.39 -1.25 -3.63
CA THR A 526 -11.70 -1.82 -3.27
C THR A 526 -11.57 -2.73 -2.06
N CYS A 527 -12.35 -2.49 -1.01
CA CYS A 527 -12.37 -3.30 0.20
C CYS A 527 -13.37 -4.46 0.11
N SER A 528 -12.94 -5.63 0.57
CA SER A 528 -13.78 -6.81 0.81
C SER A 528 -13.45 -7.37 2.20
N GLN A 529 -14.33 -8.16 2.81
CA GLN A 529 -14.10 -8.65 4.17
C GLN A 529 -14.66 -10.04 4.45
N THR A 530 -14.15 -10.61 5.54
CA THR A 530 -14.54 -11.85 6.19
C THR A 530 -14.84 -11.56 7.66
N TRP A 531 -15.21 -12.56 8.44
CA TRP A 531 -15.46 -12.41 9.87
C TRP A 531 -14.24 -11.89 10.65
N THR A 532 -13.01 -12.23 10.23
CA THR A 532 -11.78 -11.87 10.96
C THR A 532 -10.90 -10.83 10.27
N ALA A 533 -10.97 -10.69 8.94
CA ALA A 533 -10.06 -9.82 8.18
C ALA A 533 -10.76 -9.07 7.03
N PHE A 534 -10.21 -7.91 6.67
CA PHE A 534 -10.53 -7.22 5.42
C PHE A 534 -9.42 -7.44 4.38
N HIS A 535 -9.71 -7.24 3.10
CA HIS A 535 -8.80 -7.42 1.98
C HIS A 535 -8.97 -6.27 0.99
N CYS A 536 -7.85 -5.72 0.54
CA CYS A 536 -7.82 -4.66 -0.46
C CYS A 536 -7.46 -5.21 -1.83
N ASN A 537 -8.24 -4.88 -2.85
CA ASN A 537 -7.89 -5.11 -4.23
C ASN A 537 -7.21 -3.86 -4.81
N CYS A 538 -5.91 -3.97 -5.09
CA CYS A 538 -5.07 -2.89 -5.62
C CYS A 538 -4.79 -3.02 -7.14
N SER A 539 -5.52 -3.87 -7.86
CA SER A 539 -5.15 -4.24 -9.24
C SER A 539 -5.28 -3.09 -10.23
N SER A 540 -6.19 -2.15 -9.99
CA SER A 540 -6.49 -1.02 -10.88
C SER A 540 -6.01 0.34 -10.34
N THR A 541 -5.17 0.35 -9.31
CA THR A 541 -4.78 1.62 -8.64
C THR A 541 -3.37 2.09 -8.98
N GLY A 542 -2.48 1.19 -9.47
CA GLY A 542 -1.04 1.50 -9.60
C GLY A 542 -0.25 1.28 -8.31
N TYR A 543 -0.91 0.84 -7.22
CA TYR A 543 -0.32 0.58 -5.92
C TYR A 543 -0.37 -0.90 -5.53
N MET A 544 0.38 -1.27 -4.50
CA MET A 544 0.51 -2.63 -3.97
C MET A 544 0.64 -2.62 -2.44
N GLY A 545 0.75 -3.81 -1.84
CA GLY A 545 0.74 -3.98 -0.38
C GLY A 545 -0.65 -4.32 0.16
N ALA A 546 -0.74 -4.68 1.44
CA ALA A 546 -1.99 -5.13 2.05
C ALA A 546 -3.10 -4.07 2.09
N THR A 547 -2.73 -2.79 2.08
CA THR A 547 -3.64 -1.63 2.11
C THR A 547 -3.55 -0.74 0.86
N CYS A 548 -2.86 -1.20 -0.20
CA CYS A 548 -2.60 -0.41 -1.40
C CYS A 548 -1.81 0.90 -1.14
N HIS A 549 -0.98 0.93 -0.10
CA HIS A 549 -0.22 2.11 0.30
C HIS A 549 1.00 2.36 -0.60
N ARG A 550 1.73 1.29 -0.99
CA ARG A 550 3.02 1.40 -1.66
C ARG A 550 2.88 1.50 -3.18
N SER A 551 3.52 2.48 -3.80
CA SER A 551 3.57 2.59 -5.27
C SER A 551 4.25 1.40 -5.94
N ARG A 552 3.79 1.05 -7.14
CA ARG A 552 4.48 0.10 -8.04
C ARG A 552 5.52 0.76 -8.94
N HIS A 553 5.53 2.09 -8.97
CA HIS A 553 6.30 2.88 -9.91
C HIS A 553 7.40 3.65 -9.21
N GLU A 554 8.50 3.89 -9.91
CA GLU A 554 9.60 4.70 -9.39
C GLU A 554 9.35 6.18 -9.65
N GLN A 555 9.98 7.03 -8.84
CA GLN A 555 9.68 8.46 -8.81
C GLN A 555 10.34 9.25 -9.95
N SER A 556 11.39 8.70 -10.58
CA SER A 556 12.12 9.44 -11.62
C SER A 556 12.85 8.52 -12.59
N CYS A 557 13.27 9.09 -13.72
CA CYS A 557 14.16 8.41 -14.65
C CYS A 557 15.52 8.07 -14.02
N GLU A 558 15.97 8.85 -13.04
CA GLU A 558 17.20 8.56 -12.30
C GLU A 558 17.06 7.27 -11.48
N ALA A 559 15.93 7.09 -10.78
CA ALA A 559 15.64 5.87 -10.04
C ALA A 559 15.58 4.63 -10.97
N TYR A 560 14.89 4.73 -12.10
CA TYR A 560 14.85 3.65 -13.10
C TYR A 560 16.22 3.34 -13.70
N LYS A 561 17.04 4.35 -13.99
CA LYS A 561 18.41 4.18 -14.49
C LYS A 561 19.26 3.35 -13.51
N HIS A 562 19.13 3.59 -12.21
CA HIS A 562 19.86 2.85 -11.18
C HIS A 562 19.38 1.40 -10.96
N GLN A 563 18.26 1.02 -11.57
CA GLN A 563 17.81 -0.37 -11.69
C GLN A 563 18.30 -1.05 -12.98
N GLY A 564 19.13 -0.37 -13.79
CA GLY A 564 19.61 -0.87 -15.07
C GLY A 564 18.57 -0.81 -16.20
N LYS A 565 17.53 0.02 -16.07
CA LYS A 565 16.51 0.20 -17.12
C LYS A 565 17.03 1.11 -18.24
N SER A 566 16.63 0.82 -19.48
CA SER A 566 16.99 1.59 -20.68
C SER A 566 15.98 2.71 -21.00
N SER A 567 16.25 3.53 -22.02
CA SER A 567 15.28 4.52 -22.51
C SER A 567 13.95 3.86 -22.91
N GLY A 568 12.84 4.52 -22.62
CA GLY A 568 11.50 3.97 -22.83
C GLY A 568 10.39 4.77 -22.15
N HIS A 569 9.15 4.31 -22.31
CA HIS A 569 8.00 4.85 -21.60
C HIS A 569 7.86 4.18 -20.23
N TYR A 570 7.69 5.00 -19.19
CA TYR A 570 7.52 4.57 -17.82
C TYR A 570 6.35 5.31 -17.19
N TYR A 571 5.78 4.69 -16.15
CA TYR A 571 4.92 5.39 -15.21
C TYR A 571 5.77 5.90 -14.06
N PHE A 572 5.46 7.10 -13.59
CA PHE A 572 6.10 7.76 -12.46
C PHE A 572 5.08 8.02 -11.39
N ASP A 573 5.53 7.90 -10.15
CA ASP A 573 4.78 8.28 -8.97
C ASP A 573 5.73 9.11 -8.11
N LEU A 574 5.60 10.44 -8.14
CA LEU A 574 6.62 11.36 -7.62
C LEU A 574 6.63 11.44 -6.10
N ASP A 575 5.48 11.22 -5.48
CA ASP A 575 5.29 11.26 -4.03
C ASP A 575 5.11 9.86 -3.43
N GLY A 576 5.19 8.79 -4.22
CA GLY A 576 5.26 7.43 -3.70
C GLY A 576 3.97 7.00 -3.02
N SER A 577 3.89 7.07 -1.68
CA SER A 577 2.66 6.78 -0.92
C SER A 577 1.81 8.03 -0.67
N GLY A 578 2.11 9.13 -1.38
CA GLY A 578 1.39 10.39 -1.29
C GLY A 578 0.11 10.42 -2.13
N PRO A 579 -0.62 11.56 -2.12
CA PRO A 579 -1.92 11.66 -2.77
C PRO A 579 -1.89 11.76 -4.31
N LEU A 580 -0.74 11.98 -4.96
CA LEU A 580 -0.68 12.09 -6.42
C LEU A 580 -0.70 10.71 -7.07
N GLU A 581 -1.58 10.55 -8.06
CA GLU A 581 -1.65 9.29 -8.81
C GLU A 581 -0.44 9.10 -9.74
N PRO A 582 -0.11 7.86 -10.15
CA PRO A 582 0.94 7.62 -11.12
C PRO A 582 0.59 8.13 -12.52
N PHE A 583 1.57 8.66 -13.25
CA PHE A 583 1.37 9.20 -14.60
C PHE A 583 2.46 8.75 -15.59
N PRO A 584 2.15 8.68 -16.91
CA PRO A 584 3.12 8.22 -17.90
C PRO A 584 4.05 9.35 -18.37
N GLY A 585 5.28 8.97 -18.71
CA GLY A 585 6.22 9.83 -19.44
C GLY A 585 7.34 9.03 -20.10
N PHE A 586 8.21 9.71 -20.84
CA PHE A 586 9.32 9.04 -21.53
C PHE A 586 10.66 9.35 -20.84
N CYS A 587 11.41 8.31 -20.50
CA CYS A 587 12.79 8.44 -20.07
C CYS A 587 13.74 8.31 -21.25
N ASN A 588 14.53 9.35 -21.49
CA ASN A 588 15.72 9.25 -22.33
C ASN A 588 16.94 9.05 -21.44
N MET A 589 17.35 7.79 -21.27
CA MET A 589 18.51 7.40 -20.47
C MET A 589 19.79 7.72 -21.24
N THR A 590 20.42 8.85 -20.91
CA THR A 590 21.78 9.18 -21.32
C THR A 590 22.71 9.20 -20.10
N ASP A 591 23.91 9.75 -20.22
CA ASP A 591 24.78 10.00 -19.05
C ASP A 591 24.06 10.80 -17.97
N VAL A 592 23.15 11.70 -18.37
CA VAL A 592 22.14 12.32 -17.51
C VAL A 592 20.76 11.94 -18.01
N PRO A 593 19.91 11.27 -17.20
CA PRO A 593 18.59 10.84 -17.65
C PRO A 593 17.63 12.03 -17.76
N TRP A 594 16.89 12.08 -18.86
CA TRP A 594 15.86 13.10 -19.11
C TRP A 594 14.46 12.50 -19.03
N THR A 595 13.61 13.12 -18.22
CA THR A 595 12.16 12.95 -18.22
C THR A 595 11.55 13.87 -19.26
N ILE A 596 10.86 13.29 -20.25
CA ILE A 596 10.23 14.00 -21.36
C ILE A 596 8.70 13.87 -21.25
N LEU A 597 8.03 15.00 -21.04
CA LEU A 597 6.57 15.08 -20.95
C LEU A 597 5.99 15.77 -22.18
N GLN A 598 5.20 15.02 -22.93
CA GLN A 598 4.56 15.47 -24.16
C GLN A 598 3.22 16.14 -23.86
N HIS A 599 2.81 17.03 -24.77
CA HIS A 599 1.49 17.65 -24.79
C HIS A 599 0.87 17.57 -26.19
N ASN A 600 -0.42 17.88 -26.29
CA ASN A 600 -1.22 17.76 -27.52
C ASN A 600 -0.88 18.75 -28.67
N GLY A 601 0.18 19.54 -28.58
CA GLY A 601 0.37 20.75 -29.42
C GLY A 601 1.79 21.01 -29.93
N SER A 602 2.50 19.97 -30.37
CA SER A 602 3.93 20.03 -30.76
C SER A 602 4.22 20.43 -32.22
N ALA A 603 3.17 20.62 -33.03
CA ALA A 603 3.27 21.02 -34.43
C ALA A 603 3.28 22.55 -34.62
N PHE A 604 3.93 23.02 -35.69
CA PHE A 604 3.88 24.44 -36.06
C PHE A 604 2.46 24.87 -36.40
N THR A 605 1.93 25.85 -35.67
CA THR A 605 0.55 26.33 -35.83
C THR A 605 0.55 27.78 -36.29
N ARG A 606 -0.17 28.05 -37.39
CA ARG A 606 -0.25 29.36 -38.05
C ARG A 606 -1.50 30.12 -37.60
N VAL A 607 -1.31 31.37 -37.18
CA VAL A 607 -2.34 32.29 -36.67
C VAL A 607 -2.48 33.48 -37.62
N LYS A 608 -3.72 33.77 -38.06
CA LYS A 608 -4.04 34.88 -38.98
C LYS A 608 -5.34 35.58 -38.59
N GLY A 609 -5.32 36.91 -38.56
CA GLY A 609 -6.53 37.75 -38.60
C GLY A 609 -7.39 37.67 -37.35
N VAL A 610 -6.81 37.94 -36.18
CA VAL A 610 -7.48 37.78 -34.88
C VAL A 610 -7.77 39.15 -34.26
N SER A 611 -9.04 39.48 -34.01
CA SER A 611 -9.49 40.77 -33.48
C SER A 611 -8.90 41.12 -32.10
N GLN A 612 -8.65 42.41 -31.84
CA GLN A 612 -8.20 42.94 -30.54
C GLN A 612 -9.18 42.63 -29.38
N LYS A 613 -10.44 42.26 -29.68
CA LYS A 613 -11.43 41.82 -28.69
C LYS A 613 -11.37 40.32 -28.34
N ASN A 614 -10.65 39.51 -29.12
CA ASN A 614 -10.63 38.05 -28.96
C ASN A 614 -9.26 37.49 -29.39
N PRO A 615 -8.18 37.71 -28.61
CA PRO A 615 -6.83 37.27 -28.96
C PRO A 615 -6.77 35.74 -29.14
N TYR A 616 -5.84 35.29 -29.97
CA TYR A 616 -5.67 33.85 -30.17
C TYR A 616 -5.08 33.26 -28.91
N HIS A 617 -5.74 32.27 -28.34
CA HIS A 617 -5.27 31.56 -27.17
C HIS A 617 -5.33 30.05 -27.42
N VAL A 618 -4.34 29.34 -26.91
CA VAL A 618 -4.28 27.89 -26.93
C VAL A 618 -3.92 27.38 -25.55
N ALA A 619 -4.57 26.30 -25.12
CA ALA A 619 -4.26 25.55 -23.91
C ALA A 619 -3.60 24.22 -24.29
N PHE A 620 -2.50 23.88 -23.63
CA PHE A 620 -1.78 22.63 -23.85
C PHE A 620 -2.19 21.60 -22.81
N GLN A 621 -2.66 20.45 -23.28
CA GLN A 621 -3.00 19.32 -22.42
C GLN A 621 -1.83 18.34 -22.41
N TYR A 622 -1.27 18.15 -21.23
CA TYR A 622 -0.24 17.14 -20.95
C TYR A 622 -0.91 15.83 -20.52
N ALA A 623 -0.17 14.72 -20.62
CA ALA A 623 -0.62 13.44 -20.08
C ALA A 623 -0.67 13.42 -18.54
N ALA A 624 0.06 14.33 -17.88
CA ALA A 624 0.10 14.52 -16.44
C ALA A 624 -0.78 15.71 -16.01
N SER A 625 -1.34 15.65 -14.81
CA SER A 625 -2.08 16.75 -14.18
C SER A 625 -1.17 17.93 -13.86
N THR A 626 -1.76 19.10 -13.59
CA THR A 626 -1.00 20.31 -13.21
C THR A 626 -0.15 20.06 -11.97
N GLU A 627 -0.69 19.38 -10.96
CA GLU A 627 0.01 19.03 -9.72
C GLU A 627 1.21 18.11 -9.99
N GLN A 628 1.04 17.09 -10.83
CA GLN A 628 2.10 16.16 -11.23
C GLN A 628 3.21 16.88 -12.03
N LEU A 629 2.85 17.80 -12.92
CA LEU A 629 3.82 18.61 -13.67
C LEU A 629 4.65 19.49 -12.75
N LEU A 630 4.00 20.20 -11.82
CA LEU A 630 4.68 21.05 -10.84
C LEU A 630 5.59 20.24 -9.92
N ALA A 631 5.13 19.07 -9.45
CA ALA A 631 5.95 18.15 -8.68
C ALA A 631 7.18 17.67 -9.47
N THR A 632 7.02 17.36 -10.76
CA THR A 632 8.14 16.97 -11.64
C THR A 632 9.19 18.08 -11.72
N VAL A 633 8.75 19.33 -11.93
CA VAL A 633 9.64 20.50 -12.02
C VAL A 633 10.36 20.75 -10.70
N ALA A 634 9.65 20.62 -9.57
CA ALA A 634 10.20 20.84 -8.24
C ALA A 634 11.26 19.79 -7.85
N GLN A 635 11.03 18.52 -8.20
CA GLN A 635 11.96 17.41 -7.92
C GLN A 635 13.18 17.43 -8.84
N SER A 636 13.07 18.01 -10.03
CA SER A 636 14.15 18.04 -11.02
C SER A 636 15.21 19.09 -10.71
N GLU A 637 16.47 18.79 -11.02
CA GLU A 637 17.57 19.75 -10.88
C GLU A 637 17.50 20.85 -11.93
N TYR A 638 17.13 20.48 -13.15
CA TYR A 638 17.00 21.38 -14.28
C TYR A 638 15.84 20.96 -15.17
N CYS A 639 15.02 21.93 -15.58
CA CYS A 639 13.97 21.73 -16.58
C CYS A 639 14.08 22.80 -17.65
N GLN A 640 13.74 22.41 -18.87
CA GLN A 640 13.67 23.31 -20.01
C GLN A 640 12.52 22.98 -20.96
N GLN A 641 12.07 23.98 -21.69
CA GLN A 641 11.06 23.84 -22.72
C GLN A 641 11.36 24.79 -23.88
N GLU A 642 11.33 24.26 -25.10
CA GLU A 642 11.57 25.06 -26.31
C GLU A 642 10.27 25.74 -26.75
N LEU A 643 10.34 27.06 -26.97
CA LEU A 643 9.25 27.85 -27.52
C LEU A 643 9.77 28.63 -28.74
N THR A 644 9.22 28.31 -29.92
CA THR A 644 9.54 28.96 -31.18
C THR A 644 8.39 29.88 -31.59
N LEU A 645 8.71 31.11 -31.97
CA LEU A 645 7.77 32.07 -32.55
C LEU A 645 8.34 32.65 -33.84
N HIS A 646 7.57 32.54 -34.92
CA HIS A 646 7.82 33.16 -36.21
C HIS A 646 6.74 34.21 -36.44
N CYS A 647 7.10 35.48 -36.57
CA CYS A 647 6.11 36.53 -36.78
C CYS A 647 6.49 37.51 -37.90
N ARG A 648 5.45 38.06 -38.52
CA ARG A 648 5.51 39.11 -39.53
C ARG A 648 4.47 40.18 -39.19
N GLY A 649 4.93 41.36 -38.78
CA GLY A 649 4.06 42.49 -38.45
C GLY A 649 3.22 42.31 -37.17
N SER A 650 3.44 41.23 -36.40
CA SER A 650 2.85 41.04 -35.06
C SER A 650 3.71 41.75 -34.00
N ARG A 651 3.07 42.24 -32.94
CA ARG A 651 3.69 42.99 -31.84
C ARG A 651 3.52 42.20 -30.53
N THR A 652 4.58 42.10 -29.74
CA THR A 652 4.50 41.48 -28.40
C THR A 652 4.08 42.48 -27.32
N GLN A 653 4.22 43.78 -27.57
CA GLN A 653 3.89 44.86 -26.65
C GLN A 653 3.37 46.10 -27.43
N ASP A 654 2.44 46.86 -26.85
CA ASP A 654 2.00 48.16 -27.40
C ASP A 654 3.08 49.23 -27.14
N ALA A 655 3.37 50.05 -28.16
CA ALA A 655 4.41 51.07 -28.12
C ALA A 655 4.00 52.34 -27.36
N ARG A 656 2.71 52.54 -27.06
CA ARG A 656 2.22 53.76 -26.38
C ARG A 656 2.23 53.66 -24.86
N ASP A 657 1.85 52.51 -24.33
CA ASP A 657 1.63 52.29 -22.88
C ASP A 657 2.37 51.07 -22.32
N GLY A 658 2.98 50.24 -23.17
CA GLY A 658 3.70 49.05 -22.74
C GLY A 658 2.80 47.86 -22.41
N THR A 659 1.53 47.86 -22.82
CA THR A 659 0.63 46.72 -22.57
C THR A 659 1.10 45.47 -23.34
N PRO A 660 1.22 44.29 -22.71
CA PRO A 660 1.60 43.06 -23.39
C PRO A 660 0.48 42.60 -24.33
N LEU A 661 0.82 42.33 -25.59
CA LEU A 661 -0.12 41.88 -26.63
C LEU A 661 0.01 40.38 -26.90
N SER A 662 1.20 39.81 -26.66
CA SER A 662 1.44 38.37 -26.75
C SER A 662 2.26 37.92 -25.53
N TRP A 663 1.79 36.89 -24.83
CA TRP A 663 2.41 36.35 -23.62
C TRP A 663 2.11 34.86 -23.51
N TRP A 664 2.68 34.20 -22.51
CA TRP A 664 2.38 32.81 -22.21
C TRP A 664 2.13 32.65 -20.71
N VAL A 665 1.52 31.52 -20.33
CA VAL A 665 1.16 31.22 -18.94
C VAL A 665 1.95 30.01 -18.48
N GLY A 666 2.60 30.16 -17.33
CA GLY A 666 3.40 29.12 -16.68
C GLY A 666 2.58 28.17 -15.80
N GLY A 667 3.27 27.26 -15.12
CA GLY A 667 2.66 26.25 -14.24
C GLY A 667 1.92 26.83 -13.03
N HIS A 668 2.39 27.97 -12.50
CA HIS A 668 1.79 28.65 -11.35
C HIS A 668 0.81 29.78 -11.73
N ASN A 669 0.21 29.72 -12.93
CA ASN A 669 -0.65 30.79 -13.49
C ASN A 669 0.05 32.16 -13.62
N GLU A 670 1.36 32.20 -13.54
CA GLU A 670 2.14 33.39 -13.83
C GLU A 670 2.09 33.69 -15.33
N THR A 671 2.14 34.96 -15.71
CA THR A 671 2.04 35.41 -17.11
C THR A 671 3.33 36.06 -17.60
N PRO A 672 4.39 35.29 -17.88
CA PRO A 672 5.61 35.88 -18.42
C PRO A 672 5.41 36.50 -19.80
N ILE A 673 6.01 37.68 -19.99
CA ILE A 673 5.92 38.49 -21.21
C ILE A 673 7.21 38.48 -22.03
N TYR A 674 8.23 37.72 -21.60
CA TYR A 674 9.53 37.64 -22.25
C TYR A 674 9.54 36.56 -23.35
N TRP A 675 10.21 36.87 -24.46
CA TRP A 675 10.30 36.05 -25.68
C TRP A 675 11.72 36.03 -26.24
N GLY A 676 12.09 34.95 -26.93
CA GLY A 676 13.32 34.93 -27.73
C GLY A 676 14.61 35.06 -26.94
N GLY A 677 14.67 34.55 -25.70
CA GLY A 677 15.90 34.54 -24.88
C GLY A 677 16.11 35.76 -23.99
N SER A 678 15.14 36.68 -23.89
CA SER A 678 15.20 37.77 -22.92
C SER A 678 15.00 37.28 -21.48
N LEU A 679 15.67 37.93 -20.52
CA LEU A 679 15.63 37.58 -19.09
C LEU A 679 14.30 38.03 -18.45
N PRO A 680 13.80 37.32 -17.41
CA PRO A 680 12.68 37.76 -16.60
C PRO A 680 12.91 39.17 -16.04
N GLY A 681 11.93 40.06 -16.18
CA GLY A 681 12.03 41.46 -15.73
C GLY A 681 12.79 42.40 -16.68
N SER A 682 13.29 41.92 -17.83
CA SER A 682 13.88 42.74 -18.89
C SER A 682 12.86 43.13 -19.97
N ARG A 683 13.28 43.86 -21.02
CA ARG A 683 12.41 44.16 -22.19
C ARG A 683 11.91 42.85 -22.83
N PRO A 684 10.67 42.80 -23.35
CA PRO A 684 9.97 41.54 -23.67
C PRO A 684 10.56 40.72 -24.84
N CYS A 685 11.66 41.17 -25.45
CA CYS A 685 12.36 40.44 -26.51
C CYS A 685 13.86 40.76 -26.50
N GLU A 686 14.66 39.83 -27.03
CA GLU A 686 16.12 39.96 -27.12
C GLU A 686 16.56 41.22 -27.90
N CYS A 687 16.01 41.48 -29.10
CA CYS A 687 16.35 42.69 -29.86
C CYS A 687 16.05 43.98 -29.08
N GLY A 688 15.01 43.95 -28.25
CA GLY A 688 14.55 45.09 -27.46
C GLY A 688 15.52 45.40 -26.33
N SER A 689 16.10 44.35 -25.72
CA SER A 689 17.14 44.45 -24.71
C SER A 689 18.49 44.90 -25.28
N GLN A 690 18.83 44.48 -26.50
CA GLN A 690 20.07 44.84 -27.18
C GLN A 690 20.00 46.20 -27.91
N GLY A 691 18.81 46.78 -28.06
CA GLY A 691 18.61 48.03 -28.80
C GLY A 691 18.80 47.89 -30.31
N LEU A 692 18.69 46.67 -30.83
CA LEU A 692 18.96 46.29 -32.21
C LEU A 692 17.69 45.92 -32.99
N CYS A 693 16.50 46.22 -32.45
CA CYS A 693 15.25 45.97 -33.18
C CYS A 693 15.20 46.80 -34.48
N ILE A 694 14.57 46.22 -35.50
CA ILE A 694 14.49 46.78 -36.86
C ILE A 694 13.80 48.16 -36.86
N ASP A 695 12.80 48.37 -36.00
CA ASP A 695 12.19 49.69 -35.79
C ASP A 695 12.56 50.22 -34.39
N PRO A 696 13.39 51.28 -34.30
CA PRO A 696 13.74 51.91 -33.02
C PRO A 696 12.54 52.51 -32.27
N LEU A 697 11.44 52.84 -32.96
CA LEU A 697 10.22 53.41 -32.38
C LEU A 697 9.27 52.33 -31.81
N HIS A 698 9.48 51.06 -32.15
CA HIS A 698 8.67 49.92 -31.71
C HIS A 698 9.58 48.79 -31.21
N PRO A 699 10.02 48.80 -29.93
CA PRO A 699 10.78 47.69 -29.38
C PRO A 699 9.95 46.40 -29.48
N CYS A 700 10.59 45.31 -29.93
CA CYS A 700 9.94 44.00 -30.15
C CYS A 700 8.96 43.94 -31.35
N ASN A 701 9.30 44.61 -32.45
CA ASN A 701 8.63 44.46 -33.72
C ASN A 701 9.20 43.27 -34.53
N CYS A 702 8.35 42.32 -34.88
CA CYS A 702 8.77 41.06 -35.50
C CYS A 702 8.59 41.13 -37.04
N GLU A 703 9.66 41.42 -37.79
CA GLU A 703 9.69 41.32 -39.26
C GLU A 703 10.56 40.13 -39.70
N TRP A 704 9.95 38.96 -39.95
CA TRP A 704 10.63 37.74 -40.43
C TRP A 704 11.85 37.31 -39.60
N THR A 705 11.82 37.57 -38.30
CA THR A 705 12.83 37.07 -37.36
C THR A 705 12.37 35.73 -36.78
N ASN A 706 13.19 34.70 -36.94
CA ASN A 706 12.99 33.42 -36.28
C ASN A 706 13.56 33.54 -34.86
N SER A 707 12.70 33.63 -33.84
CA SER A 707 13.14 33.55 -32.44
C SER A 707 12.79 32.17 -31.88
N THR A 708 13.83 31.36 -31.66
CA THR A 708 13.71 30.13 -30.88
C THR A 708 14.27 30.43 -29.50
N SER A 709 13.48 30.21 -28.45
CA SER A 709 13.91 30.40 -27.07
C SER A 709 13.77 29.10 -26.29
N VAL A 710 14.80 28.81 -25.49
CA VAL A 710 14.76 27.73 -24.50
C VAL A 710 14.40 28.38 -23.16
N LEU A 711 13.20 28.07 -22.67
CA LEU A 711 12.73 28.49 -21.36
C LEU A 711 13.32 27.56 -20.31
N SER A 712 14.07 28.07 -19.34
CA SER A 712 14.76 27.25 -18.32
C SER A 712 14.50 27.70 -16.88
N TYR A 713 13.67 28.74 -16.68
CA TYR A 713 13.28 29.21 -15.35
C TYR A 713 12.22 28.27 -14.77
N ARG A 714 12.63 27.41 -13.84
CA ARG A 714 11.77 26.38 -13.21
C ARG A 714 10.46 26.96 -12.66
N GLU A 715 10.54 28.10 -11.97
CA GLU A 715 9.37 28.78 -11.38
C GLU A 715 8.27 29.11 -12.42
N HIS A 716 8.65 29.29 -13.70
CA HIS A 716 7.72 29.63 -14.77
C HIS A 716 7.27 28.41 -15.58
N LEU A 717 7.91 27.25 -15.45
CA LEU A 717 7.60 26.05 -16.23
C LEU A 717 6.54 25.19 -15.53
N PRO A 718 5.80 24.35 -16.27
CA PRO A 718 5.73 24.27 -17.74
C PRO A 718 4.86 25.36 -18.37
N VAL A 719 4.97 25.54 -19.68
CA VAL A 719 4.03 26.39 -20.43
C VAL A 719 2.69 25.66 -20.57
N THR A 720 1.63 26.27 -20.05
CA THR A 720 0.25 25.72 -20.10
C THR A 720 -0.62 26.43 -21.13
N HIS A 721 -0.39 27.73 -21.36
CA HIS A 721 -1.13 28.52 -22.35
C HIS A 721 -0.23 29.47 -23.11
N ILE A 722 -0.62 29.80 -24.35
CA ILE A 722 0.01 30.84 -25.16
C ILE A 722 -1.08 31.78 -25.71
N PHE A 723 -0.79 33.09 -25.65
CA PHE A 723 -1.63 34.17 -26.19
C PHE A 723 -0.85 34.93 -27.26
N ILE A 724 -1.43 35.07 -28.45
CA ILE A 724 -0.80 35.74 -29.60
C ILE A 724 -1.76 36.78 -30.21
N ASP A 725 -1.25 38.00 -30.41
CA ASP A 725 -1.95 39.05 -31.14
C ASP A 725 -1.66 39.00 -32.64
N SER A 726 -2.73 39.03 -33.45
CA SER A 726 -2.66 39.21 -34.91
C SER A 726 -3.75 40.16 -35.44
N ALA A 727 -4.09 41.18 -34.65
CA ALA A 727 -5.16 42.13 -34.96
C ALA A 727 -4.86 43.09 -36.12
N GLN A 728 -3.60 43.23 -36.54
CA GLN A 728 -3.24 44.13 -37.64
C GLN A 728 -3.45 43.49 -39.02
N PRO A 729 -4.02 44.23 -40.00
CA PRO A 729 -4.15 43.76 -41.38
C PRO A 729 -2.78 43.40 -41.97
N GLY A 730 -2.61 42.14 -42.40
CA GLY A 730 -1.35 41.63 -42.95
C GLY A 730 -0.37 41.07 -41.92
N SER A 731 -0.72 41.07 -40.63
CA SER A 731 0.06 40.39 -39.59
C SER A 731 -0.14 38.88 -39.61
N GLU A 732 0.94 38.14 -39.41
CA GLU A 732 0.94 36.68 -39.38
C GLU A 732 1.91 36.19 -38.30
N ALA A 733 1.50 35.17 -37.54
CA ALA A 733 2.36 34.50 -36.57
C ALA A 733 2.26 32.98 -36.73
N THR A 734 3.37 32.27 -36.54
CA THR A 734 3.44 30.81 -36.47
C THR A 734 4.21 30.45 -35.21
N TYR A 735 3.68 29.59 -34.35
CA TYR A 735 4.36 29.19 -33.12
C TYR A 735 4.53 27.67 -33.05
N ARG A 736 5.46 27.23 -32.20
CA ARG A 736 5.64 25.83 -31.82
C ARG A 736 6.11 25.75 -30.37
N LEU A 737 5.49 24.87 -29.60
CA LEU A 737 5.93 24.52 -28.25
C LEU A 737 6.50 23.09 -28.27
N GLY A 738 7.69 22.91 -27.71
CA GLY A 738 8.33 21.62 -27.50
C GLY A 738 7.87 20.94 -26.20
N PRO A 739 8.18 19.66 -26.00
CA PRO A 739 7.88 18.96 -24.76
C PRO A 739 8.60 19.59 -23.56
N LEU A 740 8.09 19.35 -22.35
CA LEU A 740 8.81 19.67 -21.13
C LEU A 740 9.92 18.64 -20.94
N LEU A 741 11.16 19.10 -20.83
CA LEU A 741 12.36 18.30 -20.66
C LEU A 741 12.95 18.57 -19.27
N CYS A 742 12.92 17.59 -18.39
CA CYS A 742 13.47 17.71 -17.04
C CYS A 742 14.55 16.66 -16.81
N GLN A 743 15.62 17.00 -16.09
CA GLN A 743 16.70 16.08 -15.76
C GLN A 743 17.14 16.21 -14.30
N GLY A 744 17.78 15.15 -13.80
CA GLY A 744 18.21 15.02 -12.41
C GLY A 744 17.06 14.70 -11.45
N ASP A 745 17.41 14.36 -10.22
CA ASP A 745 16.45 14.06 -9.16
C ASP A 745 17.03 14.50 -7.80
N ARG A 746 16.51 15.62 -7.31
CA ARG A 746 16.95 16.22 -6.04
C ARG A 746 16.65 15.32 -4.84
N SER A 747 15.60 14.50 -4.91
CA SER A 747 15.23 13.57 -3.83
C SER A 747 16.17 12.36 -3.82
N PHE A 748 16.49 11.80 -5.00
CA PHE A 748 17.32 10.61 -5.12
C PHE A 748 18.80 10.86 -4.74
N TRP A 749 19.33 12.05 -5.00
CA TRP A 749 20.73 12.38 -4.70
C TRP A 749 20.96 12.94 -3.30
N ASN A 750 19.91 13.47 -2.66
CA ASN A 750 19.94 14.02 -1.32
C ASN A 750 20.52 13.02 -0.29
N SER A 751 21.73 13.32 0.22
CA SER A 751 22.49 12.42 1.08
C SER A 751 23.28 13.12 2.20
N ALA A 752 23.54 12.38 3.27
CA ALA A 752 24.35 12.83 4.39
C ALA A 752 25.30 11.73 4.87
N SER A 753 26.51 12.15 5.27
CA SER A 753 27.58 11.32 5.80
C SER A 753 27.76 11.55 7.31
N PHE A 754 27.67 10.49 8.11
CA PHE A 754 27.78 10.47 9.55
C PHE A 754 29.14 9.92 9.97
N HIS A 755 29.96 10.77 10.60
CA HIS A 755 31.36 10.44 10.93
C HIS A 755 31.58 10.05 12.39
N THR A 756 30.60 10.29 13.28
CA THR A 756 30.67 9.90 14.70
C THR A 756 29.39 9.20 15.13
N GLU A 757 29.47 8.25 16.07
CA GLU A 757 28.30 7.53 16.61
C GLU A 757 27.33 8.44 17.38
N THR A 758 27.77 9.66 17.69
CA THR A 758 26.96 10.69 18.37
C THR A 758 26.35 11.70 17.41
N SER A 759 26.65 11.62 16.12
CA SER A 759 26.13 12.51 15.08
C SER A 759 24.72 12.11 14.69
N TYR A 760 23.81 13.08 14.53
CA TYR A 760 22.42 12.82 14.17
C TYR A 760 21.77 14.04 13.53
N LEU A 761 20.78 13.80 12.66
CA LEU A 761 19.91 14.83 12.11
C LEU A 761 18.56 14.80 12.84
N ARG A 762 17.91 15.97 12.93
CA ARG A 762 16.59 16.15 13.55
C ARG A 762 15.59 16.70 12.56
N PHE A 763 14.43 16.06 12.52
CA PHE A 763 13.27 16.43 11.73
C PHE A 763 12.01 16.55 12.61
N PRO A 764 10.93 17.17 12.11
CA PRO A 764 9.63 17.14 12.78
C PRO A 764 9.15 15.71 13.07
N THR A 765 8.20 15.59 13.99
CA THR A 765 7.58 14.31 14.34
C THR A 765 7.02 13.61 13.11
N PHE A 766 7.25 12.31 13.01
CA PHE A 766 6.70 11.49 11.95
C PHE A 766 5.18 11.28 12.15
N HIS A 767 4.39 11.62 11.14
CA HIS A 767 2.95 11.37 11.07
C HIS A 767 2.67 10.18 10.16
N GLY A 768 2.37 9.04 10.77
CA GLY A 768 2.09 7.76 10.09
C GLY A 768 1.19 6.87 10.93
N GLU A 769 0.05 7.43 11.37
CA GLU A 769 -0.82 6.83 12.39
C GLU A 769 -1.38 5.47 11.93
N LEU A 770 -1.92 5.38 10.71
CA LEU A 770 -2.49 4.15 10.15
C LEU A 770 -1.51 3.40 9.25
N SER A 771 -0.82 4.13 8.39
CA SER A 771 0.21 3.63 7.48
C SER A 771 1.47 4.48 7.63
N ALA A 772 2.60 3.79 7.76
CA ALA A 772 3.91 4.35 7.98
C ALA A 772 4.91 3.62 7.08
N ASP A 773 5.33 4.26 5.99
CA ASP A 773 6.40 3.80 5.13
C ASP A 773 7.66 4.65 5.27
N VAL A 774 8.81 3.98 5.22
CA VAL A 774 10.12 4.59 5.26
C VAL A 774 11.01 3.90 4.24
N SER A 775 11.65 4.68 3.36
CA SER A 775 12.61 4.16 2.41
C SER A 775 13.87 5.03 2.35
N PHE A 776 15.03 4.39 2.20
CA PHE A 776 16.32 5.06 2.06
C PHE A 776 17.39 4.09 1.58
N PHE A 777 18.48 4.64 1.05
CA PHE A 777 19.72 3.91 0.84
C PHE A 777 20.69 4.15 2.00
N PHE A 778 21.45 3.13 2.39
CA PHE A 778 22.56 3.27 3.32
C PHE A 778 23.85 2.67 2.77
N LYS A 779 24.99 3.17 3.24
CA LYS A 779 26.33 2.65 2.96
C LYS A 779 27.17 2.73 4.21
N THR A 780 27.82 1.64 4.62
CA THR A 780 28.59 1.62 5.87
C THR A 780 29.68 0.54 5.86
N THR A 781 30.68 0.72 6.73
CA THR A 781 31.65 -0.30 7.13
C THR A 781 31.46 -0.76 8.59
N ALA A 782 30.60 -0.08 9.34
CA ALA A 782 30.32 -0.40 10.74
C ALA A 782 29.47 -1.67 10.86
N SER A 783 29.70 -2.43 11.94
CA SER A 783 28.99 -3.69 12.16
C SER A 783 27.55 -3.53 12.68
N SER A 784 27.19 -2.33 13.15
CA SER A 784 25.85 -2.02 13.68
C SER A 784 25.63 -0.51 13.69
N GLY A 785 24.37 -0.07 13.69
CA GLY A 785 24.02 1.35 13.82
C GLY A 785 22.51 1.58 13.71
N VAL A 786 22.02 2.69 14.29
CA VAL A 786 20.59 3.06 14.24
C VAL A 786 20.37 4.08 13.13
N PHE A 787 19.55 3.72 12.14
CA PHE A 787 19.26 4.58 11.00
C PHE A 787 18.30 5.70 11.37
N LEU A 788 17.22 5.39 12.08
CA LEU A 788 16.25 6.38 12.55
C LEU A 788 15.44 5.87 13.74
N GLN A 789 14.96 6.81 14.55
CA GLN A 789 14.10 6.56 15.70
C GLN A 789 13.14 7.73 15.93
N ASN A 790 11.88 7.41 16.17
CA ASN A 790 10.88 8.34 16.70
C ASN A 790 10.18 7.69 17.91
N LEU A 791 9.96 8.45 18.98
CA LEU A 791 9.33 7.99 20.21
C LEU A 791 7.95 8.63 20.39
N GLY A 792 7.06 7.88 21.04
CA GLY A 792 5.77 8.27 21.61
C GLY A 792 5.79 8.09 23.14
N ILE A 793 4.62 8.07 23.76
CA ILE A 793 4.49 7.82 25.22
C ILE A 793 4.78 6.34 25.52
N THR A 794 4.07 5.46 24.82
CA THR A 794 4.26 4.01 24.80
C THR A 794 4.83 3.55 23.46
N ASP A 795 4.49 4.28 22.41
CA ASP A 795 4.71 3.89 21.04
C ASP A 795 6.12 4.28 20.59
N PHE A 796 6.65 3.57 19.59
CA PHE A 796 7.89 3.98 18.94
C PHE A 796 8.01 3.35 17.56
N ILE A 797 8.94 3.88 16.77
CA ILE A 797 9.40 3.29 15.53
C ILE A 797 10.91 3.44 15.43
N CYS A 798 11.59 2.38 15.01
CA CYS A 798 13.05 2.33 14.95
C CYS A 798 13.53 1.36 13.85
N LEU A 799 14.47 1.83 13.01
CA LEU A 799 15.17 1.03 12.02
C LEU A 799 16.66 1.01 12.36
N GLU A 800 17.25 -0.19 12.43
CA GLU A 800 18.67 -0.37 12.75
C GLU A 800 19.33 -1.49 11.95
N LEU A 801 20.64 -1.33 11.71
CA LEU A 801 21.55 -2.42 11.39
C LEU A 801 21.97 -3.06 12.73
N ARG A 802 21.44 -4.24 13.02
CA ARG A 802 21.69 -4.94 14.29
C ARG A 802 23.01 -5.70 14.27
N SER A 803 23.34 -6.27 13.13
CA SER A 803 24.62 -6.94 12.84
C SER A 803 25.00 -6.71 11.38
N PRO A 804 26.22 -7.06 10.94
CA PRO A 804 26.65 -6.92 9.55
C PRO A 804 25.70 -7.57 8.53
N VAL A 805 24.87 -8.53 8.93
CA VAL A 805 23.98 -9.27 8.03
C VAL A 805 22.51 -9.10 8.38
N GLU A 806 22.14 -8.27 9.36
CA GLU A 806 20.76 -8.16 9.85
C GLU A 806 20.30 -6.72 9.98
N VAL A 807 19.26 -6.37 9.22
CA VAL A 807 18.51 -5.12 9.37
C VAL A 807 17.20 -5.43 10.10
N THR A 808 16.86 -4.62 11.09
CA THR A 808 15.67 -4.81 11.92
C THR A 808 14.81 -3.56 11.91
N PHE A 809 13.51 -3.77 11.71
CA PHE A 809 12.44 -2.81 11.86
C PHE A 809 11.66 -3.13 13.14
N SER A 810 11.64 -2.20 14.09
CA SER A 810 11.00 -2.37 15.40
C SER A 810 10.03 -1.24 15.68
N PHE A 811 8.88 -1.57 16.27
CA PHE A 811 7.85 -0.59 16.59
C PHE A 811 6.94 -1.08 17.73
N ASP A 812 6.25 -0.15 18.38
CA ASP A 812 5.14 -0.43 19.29
C ASP A 812 4.00 0.55 18.99
N VAL A 813 2.77 0.02 18.98
CA VAL A 813 1.52 0.76 18.76
C VAL A 813 0.55 0.57 19.93
N GLY A 814 1.06 0.16 21.10
CA GLY A 814 0.28 -0.18 22.30
C GLY A 814 0.01 -1.67 22.48
N ASN A 815 0.44 -2.53 21.56
CA ASN A 815 0.32 -4.00 21.67
C ASN A 815 1.56 -4.65 22.30
N GLY A 816 2.58 -3.86 22.63
CA GLY A 816 3.92 -4.33 22.98
C GLY A 816 4.85 -4.32 21.75
N PRO A 817 6.18 -4.39 21.98
CA PRO A 817 7.16 -4.23 20.91
C PRO A 817 7.08 -5.38 19.89
N CYS A 818 7.03 -5.00 18.62
CA CYS A 818 7.03 -5.87 17.47
C CYS A 818 8.32 -5.63 16.66
N GLU A 819 8.92 -6.70 16.14
CA GLU A 819 10.12 -6.61 15.30
C GLU A 819 9.96 -7.46 14.02
N VAL A 820 10.47 -6.92 12.91
CA VAL A 820 10.64 -7.58 11.61
C VAL A 820 12.11 -7.50 11.23
N THR A 821 12.76 -8.63 11.00
CA THR A 821 14.20 -8.69 10.69
C THR A 821 14.41 -9.38 9.34
N VAL A 822 15.27 -8.79 8.52
CA VAL A 822 15.76 -9.39 7.27
C VAL A 822 17.22 -9.74 7.44
N ARG A 823 17.57 -11.00 7.13
CA ARG A 823 18.95 -11.50 7.18
C ARG A 823 19.52 -11.68 5.78
N ALA A 824 20.59 -10.96 5.50
CA ALA A 824 21.31 -11.03 4.24
C ALA A 824 22.26 -12.24 4.19
N PRO A 825 22.46 -12.87 3.02
CA PRO A 825 23.40 -13.97 2.85
C PRO A 825 24.88 -13.53 2.90
N ALA A 826 25.14 -12.23 2.68
CA ALA A 826 26.45 -11.61 2.74
C ALA A 826 26.39 -10.34 3.63
N PRO A 827 27.53 -9.89 4.20
CA PRO A 827 27.56 -8.67 5.01
C PRO A 827 27.15 -7.44 4.20
N LEU A 828 26.30 -6.60 4.79
CA LEU A 828 25.77 -5.32 4.29
C LEU A 828 26.64 -4.12 4.71
N ASN A 829 27.72 -4.36 5.44
CA ASN A 829 28.71 -3.36 5.82
C ASN A 829 29.94 -3.41 4.89
N ASP A 830 29.69 -3.57 3.59
CA ASP A 830 30.68 -3.82 2.55
C ASP A 830 31.08 -2.56 1.76
N ASP A 831 30.74 -1.37 2.29
CA ASP A 831 30.92 -0.06 1.65
C ASP A 831 30.23 0.07 0.28
N ARG A 832 29.10 -0.62 0.09
CA ARG A 832 28.18 -0.44 -1.04
C ARG A 832 26.83 0.11 -0.57
N TRP A 833 26.09 0.70 -1.51
CA TRP A 833 24.75 1.21 -1.26
C TRP A 833 23.74 0.07 -1.23
N HIS A 834 22.99 0.00 -0.14
CA HIS A 834 21.89 -0.94 0.09
C HIS A 834 20.59 -0.18 0.26
N LEU A 835 19.50 -0.67 -0.34
CA LEU A 835 18.17 -0.09 -0.23
C LEU A 835 17.39 -0.73 0.91
N VAL A 836 16.82 0.08 1.80
CA VAL A 836 15.89 -0.37 2.85
C VAL A 836 14.52 0.20 2.55
N ARG A 837 13.50 -0.65 2.55
CA ARG A 837 12.08 -0.28 2.47
C ARG A 837 11.36 -0.94 3.64
N ALA A 838 10.83 -0.13 4.54
CA ALA A 838 10.05 -0.59 5.68
C ALA A 838 8.64 0.01 5.58
N GLU A 839 7.63 -0.80 5.88
CA GLU A 839 6.24 -0.38 5.87
C GLU A 839 5.55 -0.97 7.09
N ARG A 840 4.75 -0.18 7.78
CA ARG A 840 3.77 -0.64 8.76
C ARG A 840 2.42 -0.11 8.36
N ASN A 841 1.44 -0.98 8.22
CA ASN A 841 0.05 -0.62 8.00
C ASN A 841 -0.85 -1.31 9.04
N THR A 842 -2.16 -1.18 8.88
CA THR A 842 -3.15 -1.76 9.81
C THR A 842 -3.24 -3.29 9.74
N LYS A 843 -2.73 -3.93 8.67
CA LYS A 843 -2.76 -5.39 8.45
C LYS A 843 -1.44 -6.08 8.70
N GLU A 844 -0.32 -5.43 8.47
CA GLU A 844 1.01 -6.03 8.57
C GLU A 844 2.12 -4.98 8.70
N ALA A 845 3.28 -5.45 9.11
CA ALA A 845 4.54 -4.74 8.96
C ALA A 845 5.47 -5.55 8.06
N SER A 846 6.16 -4.85 7.17
CA SER A 846 7.09 -5.43 6.21
C SER A 846 8.44 -4.71 6.21
N LEU A 847 9.50 -5.45 5.91
CA LEU A 847 10.85 -4.96 5.73
C LEU A 847 11.46 -5.65 4.53
N GLN A 848 12.01 -4.87 3.60
CA GLN A 848 12.76 -5.34 2.46
C GLN A 848 14.13 -4.66 2.45
N VAL A 849 15.17 -5.46 2.21
CA VAL A 849 16.55 -4.97 2.01
C VAL A 849 17.01 -5.44 0.64
N ASP A 850 17.38 -4.49 -0.22
CA ASP A 850 17.70 -4.72 -1.63
C ASP A 850 16.60 -5.54 -2.35
N LEU A 851 16.99 -6.64 -3.00
CA LEU A 851 16.11 -7.60 -3.67
C LEU A 851 15.92 -8.88 -2.85
N LEU A 852 16.24 -8.85 -1.54
CA LEU A 852 16.03 -10.00 -0.67
C LEU A 852 14.53 -10.24 -0.42
N PRO A 853 14.13 -11.48 -0.07
CA PRO A 853 12.76 -11.78 0.31
C PRO A 853 12.25 -10.84 1.41
N VAL A 854 11.03 -10.35 1.23
CA VAL A 854 10.40 -9.42 2.17
C VAL A 854 10.16 -10.14 3.51
N GLY A 855 10.70 -9.59 4.60
CA GLY A 855 10.30 -9.99 5.94
C GLY A 855 8.93 -9.39 6.25
N MET A 856 7.97 -10.18 6.69
CA MET A 856 6.62 -9.71 7.00
C MET A 856 6.14 -10.25 8.33
N ARG A 857 5.32 -9.45 9.03
CA ARG A 857 4.67 -9.82 10.26
C ARG A 857 3.24 -9.29 10.28
N PRO A 858 2.22 -10.17 10.36
CA PRO A 858 0.84 -9.71 10.37
C PRO A 858 0.54 -8.92 11.65
N ALA A 859 -0.28 -7.90 11.50
CA ALA A 859 -0.84 -7.18 12.62
C ALA A 859 -1.83 -8.10 13.38
N PRO A 860 -1.94 -8.00 14.71
CA PRO A 860 -2.95 -8.73 15.46
C PRO A 860 -4.36 -8.35 14.97
N GLU A 861 -5.25 -9.34 14.79
CA GLU A 861 -6.62 -9.14 14.26
C GLU A 861 -7.43 -8.08 15.05
N ASP A 862 -7.13 -7.96 16.34
CA ASP A 862 -7.89 -7.19 17.34
C ASP A 862 -7.02 -6.17 18.12
N GLY A 863 -5.85 -5.81 17.57
CA GLY A 863 -4.86 -4.94 18.22
C GLY A 863 -5.08 -3.44 18.00
N HIS A 864 -4.32 -2.62 18.72
CA HIS A 864 -4.22 -1.19 18.44
C HIS A 864 -3.69 -0.93 17.02
N VAL A 865 -4.31 0.03 16.32
CA VAL A 865 -4.00 0.35 14.92
C VAL A 865 -3.34 1.70 14.72
N LEU A 866 -3.39 2.61 15.69
CA LEU A 866 -2.81 3.95 15.59
C LEU A 866 -1.40 3.96 16.17
N LEU A 867 -0.44 4.50 15.41
CA LEU A 867 0.92 4.80 15.87
C LEU A 867 0.98 6.26 16.36
N GLN A 868 1.06 6.48 17.67
CA GLN A 868 1.04 7.82 18.27
C GLN A 868 2.44 8.28 18.70
N LEU A 869 3.10 9.05 17.83
CA LEU A 869 4.42 9.60 18.07
C LEU A 869 4.35 11.05 18.56
N ASN A 870 5.22 11.44 19.49
CA ASN A 870 5.24 12.79 20.06
C ASN A 870 6.63 13.46 20.07
N SER A 871 7.71 12.68 19.92
CA SER A 871 9.07 13.23 19.83
C SER A 871 9.40 13.69 18.42
N GLN A 872 10.48 14.48 18.29
CA GLN A 872 11.12 14.72 17.00
C GLN A 872 11.67 13.40 16.41
N LEU A 873 11.78 13.32 15.08
CA LEU A 873 12.42 12.21 14.39
C LEU A 873 13.94 12.38 14.41
N PHE A 874 14.65 11.38 14.93
CA PHE A 874 16.10 11.30 14.94
C PHE A 874 16.58 10.41 13.79
N VAL A 875 17.54 10.89 13.01
CA VAL A 875 18.17 10.14 11.91
C VAL A 875 19.67 10.02 12.19
N GLY A 876 20.21 8.81 12.12
CA GLY A 876 21.60 8.47 12.39
C GLY A 876 21.94 8.20 13.87
N SER A 877 20.99 8.33 14.80
CA SER A 877 21.21 8.00 16.22
C SER A 877 19.90 7.78 16.98
N THR A 878 20.00 7.25 18.19
CA THR A 878 18.89 7.19 19.15
C THR A 878 18.64 8.55 19.82
N ALA A 879 17.44 8.76 20.36
CA ALA A 879 17.12 9.93 21.18
C ALA A 879 18.06 10.08 22.40
N SER A 880 18.56 8.96 22.95
CA SER A 880 19.52 8.91 24.06
C SER A 880 20.97 9.18 23.65
N ARG A 881 21.29 9.19 22.35
CA ARG A 881 22.64 9.34 21.77
C ARG A 881 23.68 8.33 22.26
N GLN A 882 23.23 7.15 22.69
CA GLN A 882 24.11 6.08 23.17
C GLN A 882 24.53 5.12 22.05
N ARG A 883 23.78 5.09 20.95
CA ARG A 883 24.04 4.24 19.77
C ARG A 883 23.73 5.06 18.52
N GLY A 884 24.64 5.09 17.56
CA GLY A 884 24.43 5.79 16.29
C GLY A 884 24.98 5.05 15.10
N PHE A 885 24.66 5.60 13.94
CA PHE A 885 25.07 5.08 12.65
C PHE A 885 26.32 5.81 12.16
N LEU A 886 27.25 5.04 11.61
CA LEU A 886 28.45 5.53 10.93
C LEU A 886 28.34 5.14 9.46
N GLY A 887 28.53 6.09 8.55
CA GLY A 887 28.37 5.86 7.11
C GLY A 887 27.44 6.87 6.48
N CYS A 888 26.79 6.51 5.38
CA CYS A 888 25.96 7.40 4.59
C CYS A 888 24.50 6.96 4.55
N ILE A 889 23.59 7.94 4.55
CA ILE A 889 22.17 7.76 4.27
C ILE A 889 21.80 8.66 3.08
N ARG A 890 21.02 8.13 2.14
CA ARG A 890 20.59 8.84 0.92
C ARG A 890 19.12 8.57 0.60
N ALA A 891 18.47 9.54 -0.04
CA ALA A 891 17.09 9.47 -0.50
C ALA A 891 16.12 9.03 0.61
N LEU A 892 16.27 9.62 1.81
CA LEU A 892 15.39 9.29 2.93
C LEU A 892 14.00 9.87 2.69
N GLN A 893 13.03 8.97 2.60
CA GLN A 893 11.63 9.26 2.44
C GLN A 893 10.81 8.65 3.56
N VAL A 894 9.81 9.41 3.98
CA VAL A 894 8.91 9.05 5.07
C VAL A 894 7.49 9.44 4.65
N ASN A 895 6.60 8.45 4.48
CA ASN A 895 5.24 8.64 3.95
C ASN A 895 5.21 9.47 2.65
N GLY A 896 6.03 9.06 1.67
CA GLY A 896 6.12 9.77 0.40
C GLY A 896 6.85 11.11 0.41
N LYS A 897 7.20 11.65 1.59
CA LYS A 897 7.90 12.93 1.72
C LYS A 897 9.40 12.75 1.83
N ALA A 898 10.15 13.34 0.91
CA ALA A 898 11.60 13.43 0.98
C ALA A 898 12.05 14.39 2.10
N LEU A 899 12.90 13.92 3.00
CA LEU A 899 13.51 14.74 4.06
C LEU A 899 14.85 15.29 3.58
N ASP A 900 15.01 16.62 3.53
CA ASP A 900 16.24 17.27 3.07
C ASP A 900 17.41 17.02 4.04
N LEU A 901 18.26 16.04 3.70
CA LEU A 901 19.41 15.62 4.50
C LEU A 901 20.57 16.58 4.30
N GLU A 902 20.79 17.06 3.08
CA GLU A 902 21.92 17.92 2.72
C GLU A 902 21.85 19.28 3.40
N GLU A 903 20.70 19.96 3.32
CA GLU A 903 20.53 21.26 4.00
C GLU A 903 20.65 21.11 5.51
N ARG A 904 20.15 19.99 6.06
CA ARG A 904 20.25 19.73 7.50
C ARG A 904 21.68 19.39 7.93
N ALA A 905 22.44 18.68 7.09
CA ALA A 905 23.83 18.33 7.33
C ALA A 905 24.73 19.58 7.35
N LYS A 906 24.53 20.54 6.44
CA LYS A 906 25.30 21.80 6.38
C LYS A 906 25.34 22.56 7.71
N VAL A 907 24.30 22.43 8.54
CA VAL A 907 24.16 23.14 9.83
C VAL A 907 24.41 22.24 11.05
N THR A 908 24.74 20.96 10.86
CA THR A 908 24.84 19.98 11.95
C THR A 908 26.28 19.49 12.13
N PRO A 909 26.93 19.71 13.30
CA PRO A 909 28.29 19.25 13.54
C PRO A 909 28.43 17.72 13.44
N GLY A 910 29.51 17.26 12.80
CA GLY A 910 29.81 15.83 12.64
C GLY A 910 28.95 15.09 11.63
N VAL A 911 28.19 15.81 10.80
CA VAL A 911 27.49 15.31 9.61
C VAL A 911 27.89 16.19 8.42
N GLU A 912 28.19 15.58 7.28
CA GLU A 912 28.55 16.29 6.04
C GLU A 912 27.54 15.99 4.92
N PRO A 913 27.22 16.95 4.04
CA PRO A 913 26.35 16.71 2.88
C PRO A 913 27.07 15.88 1.81
N GLY A 914 26.34 15.01 1.12
CA GLY A 914 26.88 14.15 0.06
C GLY A 914 27.50 12.85 0.57
N CYS A 915 27.71 11.89 -0.34
CA CYS A 915 28.49 10.68 -0.08
C CYS A 915 28.98 10.01 -1.39
N LEU A 916 30.29 9.77 -1.50
CA LEU A 916 30.93 9.13 -2.66
C LEU A 916 30.87 7.59 -2.62
N GLY A 917 31.17 6.96 -3.75
CA GLY A 917 31.26 5.49 -3.88
C GLY A 917 30.08 4.88 -4.63
N HIS A 918 29.65 5.51 -5.72
CA HIS A 918 28.60 4.98 -6.58
C HIS A 918 29.13 3.83 -7.45
N CYS A 919 30.37 3.89 -7.94
CA CYS A 919 30.94 2.83 -8.77
C CYS A 919 31.12 1.49 -8.03
N SER A 920 31.31 1.49 -6.71
CA SER A 920 31.38 0.24 -5.93
C SER A 920 30.07 -0.54 -5.98
N THR A 921 28.94 0.16 -6.13
CA THR A 921 27.60 -0.43 -6.17
C THR A 921 27.17 -0.68 -7.61
N TYR A 922 27.24 0.36 -8.45
CA TYR A 922 26.63 0.37 -9.78
C TYR A 922 27.61 0.07 -10.91
N GLY A 923 28.90 -0.14 -10.62
CA GLY A 923 29.90 -0.40 -11.66
C GLY A 923 29.63 -1.63 -12.51
N HIS A 924 28.88 -2.61 -11.98
CA HIS A 924 28.44 -3.80 -12.71
C HIS A 924 27.43 -3.48 -13.84
N LEU A 925 26.80 -2.30 -13.82
CA LEU A 925 25.92 -1.83 -14.89
C LEU A 925 26.71 -1.38 -16.13
N CYS A 926 28.03 -1.18 -16.02
CA CYS A 926 28.90 -0.94 -17.17
C CYS A 926 29.21 -2.27 -17.87
N LEU A 927 28.44 -2.58 -18.92
CA LEU A 927 28.52 -3.84 -19.64
C LEU A 927 29.69 -3.86 -20.65
N HIS A 928 29.96 -5.04 -21.22
CA HIS A 928 30.90 -5.25 -22.33
C HIS A 928 32.28 -4.60 -22.16
N GLY A 929 32.82 -4.66 -20.93
CA GLY A 929 34.14 -4.14 -20.60
C GLY A 929 34.21 -2.62 -20.43
N GLY A 930 33.07 -1.94 -20.33
CA GLY A 930 33.00 -0.52 -19.97
C GLY A 930 33.56 -0.24 -18.57
N ARG A 931 34.30 0.87 -18.41
CA ARG A 931 34.86 1.26 -17.11
C ARG A 931 33.94 2.24 -16.40
N CYS A 932 33.59 1.97 -15.15
CA CYS A 932 32.82 2.90 -14.33
C CYS A 932 33.69 4.10 -13.91
N HIS A 933 33.16 5.31 -14.11
CA HIS A 933 33.72 6.57 -13.61
C HIS A 933 32.80 7.19 -12.58
N GLU A 934 33.39 7.54 -11.44
CA GLU A 934 32.72 8.13 -10.28
C GLU A 934 32.38 9.60 -10.54
N LYS A 935 31.17 10.04 -10.16
CA LYS A 935 30.76 11.45 -10.19
C LYS A 935 30.33 11.89 -8.78
N PRO A 936 30.31 13.20 -8.48
CA PRO A 936 29.77 13.70 -7.22
C PRO A 936 28.30 13.30 -6.98
N GLN A 937 27.52 13.23 -8.06
CA GLN A 937 26.18 12.68 -8.10
C GLN A 937 26.15 11.57 -9.16
N GLY A 938 26.30 10.33 -8.71
CA GLY A 938 26.15 9.13 -9.55
C GLY A 938 27.41 8.65 -10.25
N PHE A 939 27.24 7.98 -11.39
CA PHE A 939 28.32 7.36 -12.14
C PHE A 939 28.08 7.45 -13.66
N SER A 940 29.12 7.19 -14.44
CA SER A 940 29.03 7.01 -15.89
C SER A 940 29.90 5.87 -16.36
N CYS A 941 29.50 5.19 -17.43
CA CYS A 941 30.30 4.15 -18.05
C CYS A 941 31.11 4.71 -19.21
N ASP A 942 32.42 4.60 -19.13
CA ASP A 942 33.31 4.89 -20.23
C ASP A 942 33.40 3.68 -21.16
N CYS A 943 32.78 3.87 -22.32
CA CYS A 943 32.70 2.87 -23.36
C CYS A 943 33.79 3.06 -24.43
N GLN A 944 34.75 3.99 -24.30
CA GLN A 944 35.69 4.36 -25.37
C GLN A 944 36.44 3.15 -25.95
N LEU A 945 36.89 2.23 -25.10
CA LEU A 945 37.63 1.02 -25.49
C LEU A 945 36.74 -0.18 -25.85
N SER A 946 35.41 -0.02 -25.75
CA SER A 946 34.43 -1.07 -26.10
C SER A 946 33.87 -0.84 -27.50
N ALA A 947 33.41 -1.92 -28.15
CA ALA A 947 32.67 -1.83 -29.42
C ALA A 947 31.19 -1.42 -29.25
N TYR A 948 30.83 -0.96 -28.05
CA TYR A 948 29.48 -0.55 -27.67
C TYR A 948 29.45 0.94 -27.28
N SER A 949 28.27 1.52 -27.24
CA SER A 949 27.96 2.88 -26.81
C SER A 949 26.75 2.91 -25.87
N GLY A 950 26.28 4.11 -25.53
CA GLY A 950 25.19 4.32 -24.59
C GLY A 950 25.66 4.36 -23.12
N PRO A 951 24.75 4.69 -22.19
CA PRO A 951 25.09 4.98 -20.79
C PRO A 951 25.62 3.78 -20.01
N PHE A 952 25.34 2.57 -20.49
CA PHE A 952 25.73 1.29 -19.88
C PHE A 952 26.65 0.45 -20.78
N CYS A 953 27.16 1.04 -21.88
CA CYS A 953 27.92 0.32 -22.91
C CYS A 953 27.15 -0.90 -23.48
N SER A 954 25.84 -0.75 -23.68
CA SER A 954 24.94 -1.80 -24.16
C SER A 954 24.49 -1.61 -25.61
N THR A 955 24.65 -0.41 -26.17
CA THR A 955 24.21 -0.10 -27.54
C THR A 955 25.26 -0.56 -28.54
N GLU A 956 24.90 -1.44 -29.46
CA GLU A 956 25.84 -1.92 -30.48
C GLU A 956 26.24 -0.80 -31.45
N ILE A 957 27.52 -0.75 -31.80
CA ILE A 957 28.01 0.12 -32.87
C ILE A 957 28.15 -0.70 -34.15
N SER A 958 27.44 -0.27 -35.18
CA SER A 958 27.35 -0.98 -36.45
C SER A 958 27.43 -0.05 -37.66
N ALA A 959 28.02 -0.56 -38.73
CA ALA A 959 28.19 0.16 -39.99
C ALA A 959 27.95 -0.75 -41.19
N TYR A 960 27.29 -0.19 -42.20
CA TYR A 960 27.09 -0.82 -43.50
C TYR A 960 28.22 -0.40 -44.46
N PHE A 961 28.81 -1.39 -45.11
CA PHE A 961 29.86 -1.25 -46.12
C PHE A 961 29.25 -1.51 -47.50
N GLY A 962 29.20 -0.48 -48.34
CA GLY A 962 28.83 -0.63 -49.74
C GLY A 962 29.97 -1.14 -50.62
N THR A 963 29.68 -1.32 -51.91
CA THR A 963 30.65 -1.83 -52.88
C THR A 963 31.87 -0.92 -53.01
N GLY A 964 33.08 -1.50 -52.88
CA GLY A 964 34.34 -0.77 -53.00
C GLY A 964 34.75 0.00 -51.74
N SER A 965 34.03 -0.15 -50.64
CA SER A 965 34.37 0.49 -49.36
C SER A 965 35.64 -0.09 -48.75
N SER A 966 36.47 0.78 -48.21
CA SER A 966 37.69 0.50 -47.46
C SER A 966 37.73 1.39 -46.24
N MET A 967 38.03 0.81 -45.10
CA MET A 967 38.26 1.53 -43.86
C MET A 967 39.56 1.06 -43.25
N THR A 968 40.45 1.99 -42.94
CA THR A 968 41.74 1.70 -42.32
C THR A 968 41.84 2.42 -40.99
N TYR A 969 42.19 1.67 -39.94
CA TYR A 969 42.59 2.18 -38.64
C TYR A 969 44.12 2.11 -38.53
N ASN A 970 44.76 3.25 -38.27
CA ASN A 970 46.22 3.34 -38.18
C ASN A 970 46.66 3.39 -36.71
N PHE A 971 47.56 2.49 -36.29
CA PHE A 971 48.11 2.48 -34.94
C PHE A 971 49.28 3.48 -34.83
N GLN A 972 49.22 4.43 -33.89
CA GLN A 972 50.33 5.34 -33.60
C GLN A 972 51.29 4.74 -32.54
N GLU A 973 52.54 4.53 -32.95
CA GLU A 973 53.70 4.07 -32.16
C GLU A 973 53.72 2.64 -31.56
N TYR A 974 54.92 2.07 -31.55
CA TYR A 974 55.28 0.70 -31.17
C TYR A 974 54.82 0.33 -29.75
N HIS A 975 53.57 -0.14 -29.62
CA HIS A 975 53.12 -0.78 -28.39
C HIS A 975 53.63 -2.23 -28.36
N PRO A 976 54.48 -2.62 -27.39
CA PRO A 976 54.68 -4.03 -27.10
C PRO A 976 53.37 -4.54 -26.51
N PHE A 977 52.63 -5.36 -27.25
CA PHE A 977 51.49 -6.10 -26.72
C PHE A 977 51.95 -6.82 -25.45
N SER A 978 51.44 -6.39 -24.28
CA SER A 978 51.72 -7.06 -23.02
C SER A 978 51.00 -8.41 -22.99
N SER A 979 51.64 -9.35 -22.32
CA SER A 979 51.39 -10.79 -22.31
C SER A 979 50.12 -11.20 -21.55
N ASN A 980 48.95 -10.69 -21.91
CA ASN A 980 47.66 -11.27 -21.51
C ASN A 980 46.72 -11.34 -22.74
N PRO A 981 46.19 -12.51 -23.10
CA PRO A 981 45.38 -12.69 -24.29
C PRO A 981 43.97 -12.13 -24.06
N ASN A 982 43.54 -11.14 -24.85
CA ASN A 982 42.12 -10.80 -24.95
C ASN A 982 41.56 -11.33 -26.27
N PRO A 983 40.35 -11.93 -26.28
CA PRO A 983 39.71 -12.41 -27.49
C PRO A 983 39.41 -11.27 -28.47
N HIS A 984 39.56 -11.53 -29.77
CA HIS A 984 39.09 -10.68 -30.84
C HIS A 984 37.63 -11.03 -31.13
N VAL A 985 36.70 -10.10 -30.88
CA VAL A 985 35.25 -10.33 -31.07
C VAL A 985 34.78 -9.54 -32.28
N ALA A 986 34.11 -10.18 -33.23
CA ALA A 986 33.59 -9.55 -34.44
C ALA A 986 32.23 -10.15 -34.82
N SER A 987 31.17 -9.34 -34.88
CA SER A 987 29.88 -9.77 -35.43
C SER A 987 29.70 -9.24 -36.85
N PHE A 988 29.27 -10.08 -37.79
CA PHE A 988 29.08 -9.68 -39.19
C PHE A 988 27.82 -10.25 -39.82
N HIS A 989 27.29 -9.50 -40.77
CA HIS A 989 26.13 -9.83 -41.59
C HIS A 989 26.46 -9.55 -43.06
N GLY A 990 26.67 -10.60 -43.85
CA GLY A 990 26.91 -10.48 -45.29
C GLY A 990 25.60 -10.38 -46.05
N ASP A 991 25.56 -9.56 -47.12
CA ASP A 991 24.39 -9.47 -47.98
C ASP A 991 24.18 -10.79 -48.78
N LYS A 992 22.93 -11.12 -49.12
CA LYS A 992 22.48 -12.46 -49.60
C LYS A 992 23.07 -12.97 -50.92
N LYS A 993 24.04 -12.28 -51.51
CA LYS A 993 24.71 -12.70 -52.74
C LYS A 993 26.22 -12.65 -52.55
N LEU A 994 26.80 -13.77 -52.12
CA LEU A 994 28.18 -14.05 -52.49
C LEU A 994 28.20 -14.11 -54.03
N THR A 995 28.72 -13.06 -54.69
CA THR A 995 29.32 -13.23 -56.03
C THR A 995 30.40 -14.32 -55.90
N ARG A 996 30.84 -14.91 -57.01
CA ARG A 996 31.72 -16.12 -57.04
C ARG A 996 33.12 -15.96 -56.39
N GLU A 997 33.32 -15.02 -55.48
CA GLU A 997 34.58 -14.45 -55.01
C GLU A 997 34.78 -14.67 -53.51
N THR A 998 36.05 -14.67 -53.08
CA THR A 998 36.44 -14.73 -51.66
C THR A 998 36.34 -13.32 -51.08
N ILE A 999 35.77 -13.19 -49.87
CA ILE A 999 35.51 -11.90 -49.23
C ILE A 999 36.48 -11.67 -48.06
N LEU A 1000 37.07 -10.48 -47.95
CA LEU A 1000 37.91 -10.09 -46.83
C LEU A 1000 37.09 -9.41 -45.73
N LEU A 1001 37.05 -9.99 -44.53
CA LEU A 1001 36.36 -9.43 -43.37
C LEU A 1001 37.26 -8.49 -42.55
N LEU A 1002 38.50 -8.92 -42.31
CA LEU A 1002 39.49 -8.20 -41.51
C LEU A 1002 40.88 -8.46 -42.05
N TYR A 1003 41.69 -7.42 -42.22
CA TYR A 1003 43.12 -7.51 -42.51
C TYR A 1003 43.90 -6.69 -41.50
N VAL A 1004 44.99 -7.23 -40.97
CA VAL A 1004 45.88 -6.55 -40.03
C VAL A 1004 47.31 -6.69 -40.53
N ASP A 1005 47.94 -5.56 -40.84
CA ASP A 1005 49.31 -5.50 -41.36
C ASP A 1005 50.30 -5.08 -40.26
N SER A 1006 51.56 -5.43 -40.43
CA SER A 1006 52.66 -5.04 -39.53
C SER A 1006 53.79 -4.35 -40.29
N PHE A 1007 54.62 -3.61 -39.55
CA PHE A 1007 55.85 -3.02 -40.12
C PHE A 1007 56.88 -4.09 -40.55
N HIS A 1008 56.76 -5.33 -40.07
CA HIS A 1008 57.68 -6.43 -40.36
C HIS A 1008 57.23 -7.34 -41.51
N LYS A 1009 56.28 -6.91 -42.35
CA LYS A 1009 55.72 -7.75 -43.45
C LYS A 1009 55.09 -9.06 -42.96
N THR A 1010 54.66 -9.10 -41.69
CA THR A 1010 53.79 -10.12 -41.09
C THR A 1010 52.34 -9.64 -41.12
N TYR A 1011 51.36 -10.54 -41.24
CA TYR A 1011 49.94 -10.14 -41.28
C TYR A 1011 48.99 -11.21 -40.73
N LEU A 1012 47.78 -10.75 -40.40
CA LEU A 1012 46.60 -11.57 -40.13
C LEU A 1012 45.52 -11.20 -41.15
N SER A 1013 44.90 -12.20 -41.77
CA SER A 1013 43.72 -11.99 -42.61
C SER A 1013 42.61 -12.96 -42.27
N ILE A 1014 41.39 -12.45 -42.13
CA ILE A 1014 40.17 -13.22 -41.94
C ILE A 1014 39.31 -13.06 -43.18
N THR A 1015 38.98 -14.18 -43.82
CA THR A 1015 38.26 -14.21 -45.09
C THR A 1015 37.13 -15.23 -45.06
N LEU A 1016 36.10 -15.01 -45.87
CA LEU A 1016 35.10 -16.02 -46.21
C LEU A 1016 35.43 -16.61 -47.57
N ALA A 1017 35.66 -17.92 -47.59
CA ALA A 1017 35.91 -18.66 -48.81
C ALA A 1017 34.63 -18.77 -49.66
N ARG A 1018 34.78 -19.16 -50.95
CA ARG A 1018 33.67 -19.27 -51.92
C ARG A 1018 32.54 -20.20 -51.49
N ASN A 1019 32.83 -21.16 -50.60
CA ASN A 1019 31.86 -22.10 -50.03
C ASN A 1019 31.22 -21.60 -48.72
N GLY A 1020 31.51 -20.37 -48.30
CA GLY A 1020 31.03 -19.78 -47.06
C GLY A 1020 31.75 -20.19 -45.79
N SER A 1021 32.88 -20.92 -45.90
CA SER A 1021 33.70 -21.29 -44.73
C SER A 1021 34.59 -20.13 -44.28
N LEU A 1022 34.77 -20.01 -42.96
CA LEU A 1022 35.66 -19.03 -42.35
C LEU A 1022 37.12 -19.49 -42.50
N GLN A 1023 37.95 -18.66 -43.11
CA GLN A 1023 39.38 -18.90 -43.26
C GLN A 1023 40.18 -17.83 -42.54
N ILE A 1024 41.06 -18.25 -41.63
CA ILE A 1024 41.97 -17.40 -40.89
C ILE A 1024 43.39 -17.72 -41.34
N ARG A 1025 44.14 -16.68 -41.72
CA ARG A 1025 45.55 -16.80 -42.15
C ARG A 1025 46.45 -15.97 -41.24
N TYR A 1026 47.51 -16.57 -40.74
CA TYR A 1026 48.57 -15.90 -39.99
C TYR A 1026 49.91 -16.05 -40.72
N LYS A 1027 50.53 -14.94 -41.12
CA LYS A 1027 51.91 -14.92 -41.59
C LYS A 1027 52.78 -14.27 -40.53
N LEU A 1028 53.39 -15.07 -39.66
CA LEU A 1028 54.21 -14.58 -38.54
C LEU A 1028 55.73 -14.63 -38.79
N ASP A 1029 56.15 -15.42 -39.78
CA ASP A 1029 57.55 -15.55 -40.21
C ASP A 1029 57.68 -15.14 -41.69
N ILE A 1030 58.57 -14.19 -41.96
CA ILE A 1030 58.79 -13.66 -43.32
C ILE A 1030 59.39 -14.71 -44.27
N HIS A 1031 60.03 -15.75 -43.74
CA HIS A 1031 60.70 -16.81 -44.50
C HIS A 1031 59.80 -18.03 -44.75
N LYS A 1032 58.59 -18.07 -44.16
CA LYS A 1032 57.62 -19.15 -44.33
C LYS A 1032 56.33 -18.64 -44.97
N GLY A 1033 55.58 -19.56 -45.57
CA GLY A 1033 54.20 -19.29 -46.00
C GLY A 1033 53.28 -19.04 -44.80
N PRO A 1034 52.10 -18.43 -45.00
CA PRO A 1034 51.13 -18.25 -43.94
C PRO A 1034 50.59 -19.59 -43.43
N ASP A 1035 50.35 -19.68 -42.12
CA ASP A 1035 49.49 -20.72 -41.53
C ASP A 1035 48.04 -20.43 -41.93
N VAL A 1036 47.40 -21.36 -42.65
CA VAL A 1036 46.02 -21.21 -43.14
C VAL A 1036 45.10 -22.22 -42.46
N PHE A 1037 44.09 -21.73 -41.77
CA PHE A 1037 43.08 -22.57 -41.12
C PHE A 1037 41.70 -22.31 -41.73
N SER A 1038 41.07 -23.38 -42.21
CA SER A 1038 39.69 -23.33 -42.71
C SER A 1038 38.77 -24.02 -41.72
N PHE A 1039 37.86 -23.24 -41.14
CA PHE A 1039 36.87 -23.76 -40.22
C PHE A 1039 35.56 -24.01 -40.96
N ASN A 1040 35.23 -25.29 -41.12
CA ASN A 1040 33.96 -25.74 -41.71
C ASN A 1040 32.82 -25.58 -40.70
N PHE A 1041 32.43 -24.34 -40.41
CA PHE A 1041 31.15 -24.03 -39.78
C PHE A 1041 30.03 -24.09 -40.85
N LYS A 1042 28.76 -23.91 -40.45
CA LYS A 1042 27.69 -23.69 -41.46
C LYS A 1042 28.05 -22.48 -42.33
N ASN A 1043 27.62 -22.46 -43.60
CA ASN A 1043 27.87 -21.35 -44.52
C ASN A 1043 27.54 -20.01 -43.85
N LEU A 1044 28.55 -19.15 -43.64
CA LEU A 1044 28.42 -17.85 -42.97
C LEU A 1044 28.07 -16.70 -43.92
N ALA A 1045 27.93 -17.00 -45.21
CA ALA A 1045 27.44 -16.08 -46.24
C ALA A 1045 26.03 -16.48 -46.69
N ASP A 1046 25.17 -16.78 -45.71
CA ASP A 1046 23.78 -17.20 -45.93
C ASP A 1046 22.77 -16.03 -45.85
N GLY A 1047 23.27 -14.82 -45.58
CA GLY A 1047 22.43 -13.64 -45.38
C GLY A 1047 21.85 -13.52 -43.98
N ASN A 1048 22.29 -14.33 -43.02
CA ASN A 1048 21.95 -14.21 -41.61
C ASN A 1048 23.06 -13.49 -40.84
N PHE A 1049 22.75 -13.05 -39.62
CA PHE A 1049 23.73 -12.43 -38.73
C PHE A 1049 24.56 -13.52 -38.04
N HIS A 1050 25.90 -13.37 -38.06
CA HIS A 1050 26.82 -14.29 -37.40
C HIS A 1050 27.73 -13.55 -36.42
N HIS A 1051 27.78 -14.06 -35.19
CA HIS A 1051 28.70 -13.61 -34.15
C HIS A 1051 29.94 -14.50 -34.16
N VAL A 1052 31.13 -13.93 -34.37
CA VAL A 1052 32.39 -14.68 -34.47
C VAL A 1052 33.39 -14.17 -33.44
N GLU A 1053 33.87 -15.07 -32.60
CA GLU A 1053 34.88 -14.80 -31.59
C GLU A 1053 36.15 -15.59 -31.90
N ILE A 1054 37.29 -14.91 -31.93
CA ILE A 1054 38.59 -15.47 -32.27
C ILE A 1054 39.56 -15.08 -31.17
N SER A 1055 39.97 -16.05 -30.35
CA SER A 1055 40.98 -15.85 -29.31
C SER A 1055 42.30 -16.47 -29.75
N ARG A 1056 43.43 -15.80 -29.46
CA ARG A 1056 44.76 -16.36 -29.68
C ARG A 1056 45.59 -16.27 -28.41
N GLU A 1057 46.11 -17.40 -27.97
CA GLU A 1057 47.04 -17.53 -26.86
C GLU A 1057 48.30 -18.24 -27.36
N ASP A 1058 49.42 -17.50 -27.44
CA ASP A 1058 50.68 -17.93 -28.04
C ASP A 1058 50.55 -18.54 -29.45
N SER A 1059 50.64 -19.86 -29.54
CA SER A 1059 50.50 -20.62 -30.79
C SER A 1059 49.08 -21.15 -31.01
N VAL A 1060 48.19 -21.10 -30.02
CA VAL A 1060 46.83 -21.66 -30.12
C VAL A 1060 45.85 -20.58 -30.54
N VAL A 1061 45.11 -20.83 -31.63
CA VAL A 1061 44.00 -20.00 -32.10
C VAL A 1061 42.71 -20.75 -31.85
N SER A 1062 41.83 -20.16 -31.04
CA SER A 1062 40.49 -20.65 -30.72
C SER A 1062 39.45 -19.82 -31.45
N VAL A 1063 38.48 -20.47 -32.10
CA VAL A 1063 37.39 -19.79 -32.84
C VAL A 1063 36.03 -20.32 -32.40
N GLN A 1064 35.12 -19.42 -32.08
CA GLN A 1064 33.73 -19.69 -31.76
C GLN A 1064 32.81 -18.91 -32.70
N VAL A 1065 31.70 -19.53 -33.13
CA VAL A 1065 30.69 -18.90 -33.98
C VAL A 1065 29.30 -19.14 -33.39
N ASN A 1066 28.51 -18.07 -33.23
CA ASN A 1066 27.13 -18.08 -32.70
C ASN A 1066 27.00 -18.84 -31.36
N GLN A 1067 27.92 -18.62 -30.42
CA GLN A 1067 27.94 -19.25 -29.08
C GLN A 1067 27.99 -20.80 -29.11
N LYS A 1068 28.52 -21.41 -30.17
CA LYS A 1068 28.74 -22.88 -30.29
C LYS A 1068 30.11 -23.29 -29.73
N GLU A 1069 30.44 -24.57 -29.79
CA GLU A 1069 31.75 -25.07 -29.30
C GLU A 1069 32.95 -24.37 -29.97
N TRP A 1070 33.96 -24.07 -29.14
CA TRP A 1070 35.25 -23.53 -29.57
C TRP A 1070 36.00 -24.56 -30.43
N ARG A 1071 36.56 -24.13 -31.56
CA ARG A 1071 37.47 -24.91 -32.39
C ARG A 1071 38.88 -24.36 -32.27
N GLN A 1072 39.83 -25.22 -31.94
CA GLN A 1072 41.22 -24.84 -31.71
C GLN A 1072 42.15 -25.36 -32.80
N VAL A 1073 43.15 -24.55 -33.16
CA VAL A 1073 44.22 -24.90 -34.10
C VAL A 1073 45.54 -24.32 -33.59
N SER A 1074 46.66 -24.95 -33.93
CA SER A 1074 47.99 -24.51 -33.51
C SER A 1074 48.80 -23.98 -34.70
N LEU A 1075 49.42 -22.81 -34.50
CA LEU A 1075 50.31 -22.12 -35.43
C LEU A 1075 51.65 -22.85 -35.53
N SER A 1076 52.16 -22.98 -36.75
CA SER A 1076 53.47 -23.61 -37.02
C SER A 1076 54.56 -22.59 -37.35
N SER A 1077 54.17 -21.34 -37.65
CA SER A 1077 55.06 -20.27 -38.14
C SER A 1077 55.64 -19.35 -37.05
N GLY A 1078 55.10 -19.31 -35.82
CA GLY A 1078 55.66 -18.49 -34.73
C GLY A 1078 54.70 -18.22 -33.57
N MET A 1079 55.21 -17.62 -32.49
CA MET A 1079 54.43 -17.30 -31.27
C MET A 1079 54.12 -15.81 -31.09
N GLU A 1080 54.77 -14.91 -31.84
CA GLU A 1080 54.63 -13.46 -31.63
C GLU A 1080 54.08 -12.76 -32.88
N PHE A 1081 53.16 -11.82 -32.70
CA PHE A 1081 52.71 -10.89 -33.75
C PHE A 1081 52.98 -9.46 -33.29
N LYS A 1082 54.07 -8.87 -33.77
CA LYS A 1082 54.63 -7.61 -33.28
C LYS A 1082 54.51 -6.48 -34.30
N ALA A 1083 54.59 -5.25 -33.80
CA ALA A 1083 54.64 -4.01 -34.61
C ALA A 1083 53.47 -3.89 -35.62
N ILE A 1084 52.24 -4.05 -35.12
CA ILE A 1084 51.02 -3.85 -35.91
C ILE A 1084 51.01 -2.40 -36.43
N LYS A 1085 50.82 -2.25 -37.74
CA LYS A 1085 50.83 -0.97 -38.46
C LYS A 1085 49.42 -0.45 -38.66
N SER A 1086 48.54 -1.28 -39.21
CA SER A 1086 47.18 -0.89 -39.56
C SER A 1086 46.21 -2.07 -39.57
N LEU A 1087 44.94 -1.77 -39.35
CA LEU A 1087 43.82 -2.69 -39.48
C LEU A 1087 42.89 -2.17 -40.58
N VAL A 1088 42.57 -3.02 -41.56
CA VAL A 1088 41.73 -2.70 -42.72
C VAL A 1088 40.47 -3.55 -42.70
N LEU A 1089 39.33 -2.90 -42.92
CA LEU A 1089 38.01 -3.50 -43.16
C LEU A 1089 37.58 -3.17 -44.58
N GLY A 1090 37.03 -4.13 -45.30
CA GLY A 1090 36.65 -3.94 -46.69
C GLY A 1090 37.84 -4.12 -47.64
N ARG A 1091 37.99 -3.26 -48.63
CA ARG A 1091 39.02 -3.36 -49.67
C ARG A 1091 40.41 -2.96 -49.16
N ILE A 1092 41.47 -3.65 -49.57
CA ILE A 1092 42.86 -3.22 -49.33
C ILE A 1092 43.29 -2.27 -50.46
N LEU A 1093 43.56 -1.00 -50.12
CA LEU A 1093 43.92 0.04 -51.08
C LEU A 1093 45.37 -0.04 -51.55
N GLU A 1094 46.28 -0.33 -50.62
CA GLU A 1094 47.72 -0.48 -50.88
C GLU A 1094 48.19 -1.90 -50.49
N PRO A 1095 48.01 -2.90 -51.37
CA PRO A 1095 48.47 -4.25 -51.09
C PRO A 1095 50.01 -4.31 -51.08
N GLY A 1096 50.60 -4.67 -49.94
CA GLY A 1096 52.03 -4.93 -49.85
C GLY A 1096 52.44 -6.17 -50.65
N GLY A 1097 53.64 -6.16 -51.24
CA GLY A 1097 54.16 -7.29 -52.04
C GLY A 1097 54.42 -8.59 -51.27
N HIS A 1098 54.10 -8.65 -49.97
CA HIS A 1098 54.25 -9.80 -49.08
C HIS A 1098 52.97 -10.62 -48.88
N LEU A 1099 51.83 -10.17 -49.44
CA LEU A 1099 50.54 -10.85 -49.38
C LEU A 1099 50.52 -12.12 -50.24
N ASP A 1100 49.86 -13.17 -49.74
CA ASP A 1100 49.55 -14.36 -50.56
C ASP A 1100 48.43 -14.06 -51.59
N THR A 1101 48.33 -14.90 -52.62
CA THR A 1101 47.39 -14.71 -53.73
C THR A 1101 45.94 -14.67 -53.29
N ASP A 1102 45.54 -15.45 -52.27
CA ASP A 1102 44.15 -15.51 -51.83
C ASP A 1102 43.77 -14.28 -51.01
N THR A 1103 44.65 -13.83 -50.12
CA THR A 1103 44.44 -12.59 -49.34
C THR A 1103 44.43 -11.38 -50.25
N LEU A 1104 45.29 -11.34 -51.28
CA LEU A 1104 45.28 -10.30 -52.29
C LEU A 1104 43.96 -10.29 -53.07
N GLN A 1105 43.50 -11.46 -53.52
CA GLN A 1105 42.22 -11.58 -54.22
C GLN A 1105 41.05 -11.15 -53.33
N ALA A 1106 40.98 -11.60 -52.07
CA ALA A 1106 39.95 -11.19 -51.13
C ALA A 1106 39.98 -9.68 -50.85
N GLY A 1107 41.19 -9.12 -50.71
CA GLY A 1107 41.41 -7.70 -50.49
C GLY A 1107 41.03 -6.80 -51.66
N THR A 1108 41.01 -7.31 -52.91
CA THR A 1108 40.53 -6.53 -54.07
C THR A 1108 39.02 -6.35 -54.12
N HIS A 1109 38.27 -7.35 -53.66
CA HIS A 1109 36.80 -7.33 -53.65
C HIS A 1109 36.27 -6.64 -52.39
N GLY A 1110 36.94 -6.83 -51.25
CA GLY A 1110 36.51 -6.29 -49.97
C GLY A 1110 35.21 -6.91 -49.47
N PHE A 1111 34.65 -6.33 -48.40
CA PHE A 1111 33.40 -6.75 -47.78
C PHE A 1111 32.26 -5.81 -48.17
N VAL A 1112 31.10 -6.39 -48.48
CA VAL A 1112 29.84 -5.67 -48.70
C VAL A 1112 28.79 -6.30 -47.79
N GLY A 1113 28.18 -5.48 -46.95
CA GLY A 1113 27.28 -5.94 -45.90
C GLY A 1113 27.42 -5.11 -44.64
N CYS A 1114 26.93 -5.62 -43.52
CA CYS A 1114 26.94 -4.92 -42.24
C CYS A 1114 27.90 -5.57 -41.23
N LEU A 1115 28.74 -4.76 -40.60
CA LEU A 1115 29.58 -5.17 -39.47
C LEU A 1115 29.05 -4.52 -38.19
N SER A 1116 28.97 -5.28 -37.11
CA SER A 1116 28.57 -4.80 -35.78
C SER A 1116 29.59 -5.25 -34.73
N THR A 1117 29.73 -4.46 -33.66
CA THR A 1117 30.47 -4.84 -32.44
C THR A 1117 31.90 -5.34 -32.68
N LEU A 1118 32.59 -4.79 -33.70
CA LEU A 1118 33.96 -5.18 -34.04
C LEU A 1118 34.97 -4.65 -33.00
N GLN A 1119 35.63 -5.57 -32.31
CA GLN A 1119 36.70 -5.30 -31.35
C GLN A 1119 37.96 -6.09 -31.68
N PHE A 1120 39.10 -5.40 -31.75
CA PHE A 1120 40.41 -6.00 -31.96
C PHE A 1120 41.36 -5.62 -30.82
N GLY A 1121 41.59 -6.52 -29.87
CA GLY A 1121 42.35 -6.19 -28.67
C GLY A 1121 41.63 -5.11 -27.84
N HIS A 1122 42.27 -3.96 -27.62
CA HIS A 1122 41.70 -2.83 -26.87
C HIS A 1122 41.09 -1.74 -27.75
N VAL A 1123 41.06 -1.92 -29.08
CA VAL A 1123 40.49 -0.94 -30.03
C VAL A 1123 39.18 -1.44 -30.63
N ALA A 1124 38.24 -0.49 -30.82
CA ALA A 1124 36.98 -0.68 -31.52
C ALA A 1124 37.01 0.13 -32.83
N PRO A 1125 37.49 -0.43 -33.95
CA PRO A 1125 37.75 0.32 -35.16
C PRO A 1125 36.51 1.04 -35.70
N LEU A 1126 35.35 0.36 -35.71
CA LEU A 1126 34.09 0.93 -36.21
C LEU A 1126 33.66 2.18 -35.44
N LYS A 1127 33.95 2.22 -34.13
CA LYS A 1127 33.69 3.38 -33.27
C LYS A 1127 34.65 4.53 -33.57
N ALA A 1128 35.93 4.23 -33.81
CA ALA A 1128 36.96 5.22 -34.09
C ALA A 1128 36.73 6.02 -35.39
N VAL A 1129 35.90 5.52 -36.31
CA VAL A 1129 35.47 6.26 -37.51
C VAL A 1129 34.72 7.54 -37.15
N LEU A 1130 33.97 7.52 -36.04
CA LEU A 1130 33.16 8.66 -35.61
C LEU A 1130 33.99 9.78 -34.95
N HIS A 1131 35.27 9.51 -34.63
CA HIS A 1131 36.16 10.45 -33.92
C HIS A 1131 37.35 10.97 -34.76
N THR A 1132 37.40 10.64 -36.07
CA THR A 1132 38.25 11.22 -37.14
C THR A 1132 39.79 11.26 -37.00
N GLU A 1133 40.41 11.08 -35.82
CA GLU A 1133 41.85 11.36 -35.69
C GLU A 1133 42.79 10.22 -36.17
N HIS A 1134 42.30 8.97 -36.30
CA HIS A 1134 43.15 7.80 -36.61
C HIS A 1134 42.58 6.83 -37.65
N THR A 1135 41.55 7.25 -38.38
CA THR A 1135 40.84 6.42 -39.36
C THR A 1135 40.81 7.09 -40.74
N SER A 1136 41.00 6.30 -41.79
CA SER A 1136 40.77 6.72 -43.17
C SER A 1136 39.68 5.87 -43.79
N VAL A 1137 38.61 6.50 -44.26
CA VAL A 1137 37.48 5.83 -44.91
C VAL A 1137 37.43 6.24 -46.38
N GLN A 1138 37.34 5.26 -47.27
CA GLN A 1138 37.19 5.48 -48.71
C GLN A 1138 36.04 4.62 -49.25
N GLY A 1139 35.08 5.23 -49.95
CA GLY A 1139 33.86 4.56 -50.41
C GLY A 1139 32.68 4.69 -49.43
N PRO A 1140 31.50 4.14 -49.78
CA PRO A 1140 30.27 4.29 -49.00
C PRO A 1140 30.27 3.45 -47.71
N VAL A 1141 30.56 4.07 -46.56
CA VAL A 1141 30.39 3.49 -45.23
C VAL A 1141 29.43 4.36 -44.44
N THR A 1142 28.33 3.78 -43.95
CA THR A 1142 27.28 4.52 -43.21
C THR A 1142 26.89 3.77 -41.94
N ALA A 1143 26.59 4.51 -40.86
CA ALA A 1143 26.01 3.91 -39.66
C ALA A 1143 24.72 3.15 -40.01
N SER A 1144 24.54 1.96 -39.45
CA SER A 1144 23.41 1.07 -39.71
C SER A 1144 23.06 0.29 -38.45
N ASN A 1145 21.83 -0.21 -38.32
CA ASN A 1145 21.42 -1.12 -37.25
C ASN A 1145 21.53 -2.61 -37.65
N CYS A 1146 22.14 -2.90 -38.80
CA CYS A 1146 22.32 -4.25 -39.37
C CYS A 1146 21.07 -5.14 -39.40
N GLY A 1147 19.86 -4.57 -39.39
CA GLY A 1147 18.62 -5.35 -39.36
C GLY A 1147 18.39 -6.12 -38.07
N ALA A 1148 18.96 -5.70 -36.94
CA ALA A 1148 18.61 -6.24 -35.63
C ALA A 1148 17.10 -6.06 -35.41
N SER A 1149 16.36 -7.16 -35.48
CA SER A 1149 15.00 -7.23 -34.95
C SER A 1149 15.08 -6.74 -33.52
N THR A 1150 14.38 -5.65 -33.21
CA THR A 1150 13.90 -5.44 -31.84
C THR A 1150 13.20 -6.73 -31.45
N GLY A 1151 13.82 -7.53 -30.57
CA GLY A 1151 13.08 -8.59 -29.90
C GLY A 1151 11.93 -7.90 -29.18
N ASP A 1152 10.71 -8.31 -29.47
CA ASP A 1152 9.48 -7.82 -28.86
C ASP A 1152 9.65 -7.67 -27.34
N ILE A 1153 9.72 -6.42 -26.89
CA ILE A 1153 9.26 -6.01 -25.58
C ILE A 1153 8.36 -4.81 -25.82
N THR A 1154 7.18 -5.06 -26.40
CA THR A 1154 5.90 -4.37 -26.08
C THR A 1154 4.76 -4.94 -26.94
N ALA A 1155 4.08 -5.95 -26.41
CA ALA A 1155 2.68 -6.16 -26.72
C ALA A 1155 1.99 -6.80 -25.50
N TRP A 1156 1.90 -6.03 -24.41
CA TRP A 1156 0.85 -6.26 -23.43
C TRP A 1156 -0.23 -5.19 -23.65
N GLU A 1157 -1.34 -5.68 -24.21
CA GLU A 1157 -2.72 -5.22 -24.07
C GLU A 1157 -3.04 -3.74 -24.36
N GLN A 1158 -3.33 -3.47 -25.64
CA GLN A 1158 -4.53 -2.69 -25.96
C GLN A 1158 -5.74 -3.64 -25.90
N THR A 1159 -6.72 -3.31 -25.07
CA THR A 1159 -8.04 -3.94 -25.03
C THR A 1159 -8.78 -3.78 -26.36
N PRO A 1160 -9.44 -4.82 -26.87
CA PRO A 1160 -10.52 -4.66 -27.85
C PRO A 1160 -11.89 -4.89 -27.19
N ALA A 1161 -12.81 -3.98 -27.48
CA ALA A 1161 -14.23 -4.17 -27.26
C ALA A 1161 -14.80 -5.30 -28.14
N GLN A 1162 -15.73 -6.07 -27.56
CA GLN A 1162 -16.85 -6.84 -28.14
C GLN A 1162 -16.70 -7.51 -29.53
N ALA A 1163 -16.73 -8.85 -29.54
CA ALA A 1163 -17.66 -9.67 -30.33
C ALA A 1163 -17.54 -11.16 -29.92
N GLY A 1164 -18.68 -11.84 -29.75
CA GLY A 1164 -18.77 -13.19 -29.18
C GLY A 1164 -18.45 -14.36 -30.12
N GLY A 1165 -18.33 -15.56 -29.52
CA GLY A 1165 -18.24 -16.82 -30.27
C GLY A 1165 -17.68 -17.98 -29.43
N SER A 1166 -18.57 -18.90 -29.10
CA SER A 1166 -18.41 -20.20 -28.43
C SER A 1166 -17.23 -21.09 -28.88
N GLU A 1167 -16.48 -21.71 -27.95
CA GLU A 1167 -16.45 -23.17 -27.67
C GLU A 1167 -15.21 -23.67 -26.90
N ARG A 1168 -15.51 -24.58 -25.96
CA ARG A 1168 -14.73 -25.46 -25.07
C ARG A 1168 -13.31 -25.93 -25.49
N GLY A 1169 -12.38 -25.87 -24.52
CA GLY A 1169 -11.21 -26.74 -24.39
C GLY A 1169 -10.50 -26.57 -23.02
N ARG A 1170 -10.35 -27.65 -22.26
CA ARG A 1170 -9.85 -27.72 -20.86
C ARG A 1170 -8.34 -27.47 -20.70
N PRO A 1171 -7.83 -27.18 -19.47
CA PRO A 1171 -6.57 -26.48 -19.23
C PRO A 1171 -5.32 -27.39 -19.27
N GLY A 1172 -4.27 -26.91 -19.93
CA GLY A 1172 -2.94 -27.50 -19.94
C GLY A 1172 -2.00 -26.83 -18.95
N THR A 1173 -1.46 -27.64 -18.05
CA THR A 1173 -0.43 -27.34 -17.05
C THR A 1173 0.88 -26.86 -17.69
N LEU A 1174 1.39 -25.68 -17.29
CA LEU A 1174 2.67 -25.14 -17.76
C LEU A 1174 3.77 -25.42 -16.71
N LEU A 1175 4.70 -26.27 -17.13
CA LEU A 1175 5.91 -26.70 -16.44
C LEU A 1175 6.99 -25.60 -16.49
N TYR A 1176 7.55 -25.28 -15.32
CA TYR A 1176 8.83 -24.59 -15.18
C TYR A 1176 9.98 -25.55 -15.50
N LEU A 1177 10.79 -25.20 -16.50
CA LEU A 1177 12.05 -25.87 -16.83
C LEU A 1177 13.14 -25.44 -15.85
N GLY A 1178 13.44 -26.31 -14.90
CA GLY A 1178 14.66 -26.28 -14.10
C GLY A 1178 15.86 -26.81 -14.90
N THR A 1179 17.01 -26.17 -14.75
CA THR A 1179 18.28 -26.64 -15.28
C THR A 1179 18.88 -27.68 -14.35
N GLY A 1180 19.19 -28.85 -14.91
CA GLY A 1180 19.81 -29.97 -14.23
C GLY A 1180 21.32 -29.81 -14.05
N LEU A 1181 21.80 -30.16 -12.85
CA LEU A 1181 23.18 -30.54 -12.60
C LEU A 1181 23.21 -32.06 -12.48
N GLN A 1182 23.90 -32.69 -13.42
CA GLN A 1182 24.06 -34.14 -13.51
C GLN A 1182 25.30 -34.58 -12.73
N ALA A 1183 25.10 -35.60 -11.90
CA ALA A 1183 26.10 -36.24 -11.06
C ALA A 1183 27.09 -37.08 -11.87
N CYS A 1184 28.35 -37.09 -11.44
CA CYS A 1184 29.34 -38.14 -11.72
C CYS A 1184 29.78 -38.77 -10.41
N SER A 1185 29.74 -40.10 -10.36
CA SER A 1185 30.04 -40.98 -9.23
C SER A 1185 31.52 -41.41 -9.17
N ASP A 1186 31.98 -41.57 -7.93
CA ASP A 1186 32.96 -42.52 -7.37
C ASP A 1186 34.41 -42.65 -7.89
N SER A 1187 35.34 -42.46 -6.92
CA SER A 1187 36.61 -43.16 -6.60
C SER A 1187 37.49 -42.14 -5.83
N GLY A 1188 38.08 -42.30 -4.64
CA GLY A 1188 38.46 -43.41 -3.78
C GLY A 1188 39.67 -42.93 -2.93
N LEU A 1189 39.78 -43.42 -1.68
CA LEU A 1189 40.93 -43.41 -0.74
C LEU A 1189 41.09 -42.35 0.39
N SER A 1190 40.84 -42.87 1.60
CA SER A 1190 41.64 -42.86 2.86
C SER A 1190 41.73 -41.62 3.78
N LEU A 1191 41.16 -41.79 4.99
CA LEU A 1191 41.46 -41.12 6.26
C LEU A 1191 42.91 -41.35 6.74
N PRO A 1192 43.45 -40.48 7.63
CA PRO A 1192 43.42 -40.81 9.06
C PRO A 1192 42.90 -39.69 9.99
N THR A 1193 42.45 -40.13 11.16
CA THR A 1193 41.83 -39.43 12.31
C THR A 1193 42.61 -38.26 12.92
N PRO A 1194 41.89 -37.28 13.50
CA PRO A 1194 42.28 -36.73 14.81
C PRO A 1194 41.07 -36.68 15.78
N GLY A 1195 40.54 -37.84 16.19
CA GLY A 1195 39.46 -37.95 17.18
C GLY A 1195 39.87 -37.65 18.63
N VAL A 1196 41.14 -37.35 18.88
CA VAL A 1196 41.68 -37.17 20.24
C VAL A 1196 41.73 -35.69 20.65
N ILE A 1197 41.80 -34.76 19.70
CA ILE A 1197 41.90 -33.30 20.00
C ILE A 1197 40.53 -32.72 20.39
N ALA A 1198 39.46 -33.17 19.75
CA ALA A 1198 38.10 -32.68 20.02
C ALA A 1198 37.62 -33.05 21.44
N LEU A 1199 38.00 -34.21 21.96
CA LEU A 1199 37.60 -34.65 23.30
C LEU A 1199 38.30 -33.82 24.39
N VAL A 1200 39.57 -33.45 24.18
CA VAL A 1200 40.35 -32.64 25.14
C VAL A 1200 39.85 -31.19 25.17
N VAL A 1201 39.49 -30.62 24.01
CA VAL A 1201 38.88 -29.28 23.92
C VAL A 1201 37.52 -29.24 24.62
N PHE A 1202 36.71 -30.28 24.44
CA PHE A 1202 35.38 -30.35 25.08
C PHE A 1202 35.48 -30.42 26.61
N VAL A 1203 36.40 -31.22 27.15
CA VAL A 1203 36.62 -31.29 28.60
C VAL A 1203 37.16 -29.97 29.17
N LEU A 1204 38.07 -29.30 28.46
CA LEU A 1204 38.56 -27.97 28.85
C LEU A 1204 37.44 -26.92 28.87
N LEU A 1205 36.58 -26.89 27.85
CA LEU A 1205 35.43 -25.98 27.80
C LEU A 1205 34.43 -26.25 28.93
N CYS A 1206 34.19 -27.51 29.28
CA CYS A 1206 33.35 -27.87 30.41
C CYS A 1206 33.95 -27.42 31.76
N THR A 1207 35.27 -27.55 31.96
CA THR A 1207 35.91 -27.08 33.20
C THR A 1207 35.89 -25.56 33.34
N VAL A 1208 36.04 -24.81 32.24
CA VAL A 1208 35.94 -23.34 32.21
C VAL A 1208 34.50 -22.89 32.49
N ALA A 1209 33.50 -23.55 31.92
CA ALA A 1209 32.10 -23.24 32.17
C ALA A 1209 31.69 -23.48 33.65
N ILE A 1210 32.24 -24.53 34.27
CA ILE A 1210 32.02 -24.81 35.70
C ILE A 1210 32.75 -23.77 36.58
N ALA A 1211 33.97 -23.36 36.21
CA ALA A 1211 34.70 -22.30 36.92
C ALA A 1211 34.00 -20.93 36.82
N ILE A 1212 33.42 -20.60 35.66
CA ILE A 1212 32.64 -19.36 35.48
C ILE A 1212 31.35 -19.40 36.31
N ARG A 1213 30.65 -20.54 36.38
CA ARG A 1213 29.48 -20.68 37.25
C ARG A 1213 29.82 -20.57 38.74
N LEU A 1214 30.94 -21.15 39.17
CA LEU A 1214 31.41 -21.03 40.56
C LEU A 1214 31.89 -19.61 40.90
N HIS A 1215 32.43 -18.86 39.92
CA HIS A 1215 32.80 -17.46 40.12
C HIS A 1215 31.57 -16.53 40.16
N HIS A 1216 30.54 -16.81 39.36
CA HIS A 1216 29.30 -16.03 39.35
C HIS A 1216 28.45 -16.23 40.62
N GLN A 1217 28.46 -17.44 41.20
CA GLN A 1217 27.77 -17.68 42.48
C GLN A 1217 28.44 -16.99 43.67
N LYS A 1218 29.75 -16.68 43.61
CA LYS A 1218 30.47 -16.02 44.69
C LYS A 1218 30.32 -14.48 44.71
N ASN A 1219 29.89 -13.87 43.61
CA ASN A 1219 29.71 -12.41 43.48
C ASN A 1219 28.28 -11.92 43.81
N VAL A 1220 27.32 -12.82 44.00
CA VAL A 1220 25.93 -12.44 44.33
C VAL A 1220 25.73 -12.25 45.86
N ASP A 1221 26.64 -12.77 46.68
CA ASP A 1221 26.56 -12.65 48.16
C ASP A 1221 27.27 -11.41 48.74
N THR A 1222 27.89 -10.55 47.91
CA THR A 1222 28.66 -9.38 48.41
C THR A 1222 28.12 -8.01 47.99
N ALA A 1223 26.96 -7.93 47.33
CA ALA A 1223 26.38 -6.66 46.85
C ALA A 1223 25.07 -6.27 47.58
N ARG A 1224 24.85 -6.77 48.80
CA ARG A 1224 23.65 -6.46 49.62
C ARG A 1224 23.90 -5.60 50.86
N GLU A 1225 25.11 -5.08 51.04
CA GLU A 1225 25.39 -4.02 52.01
C GLU A 1225 26.11 -2.88 51.29
N VAL A 1226 25.81 -1.64 51.69
CA VAL A 1226 26.34 -0.36 51.15
C VAL A 1226 25.51 0.28 50.02
N LYS A 1227 24.38 0.91 50.40
CA LYS A 1227 24.17 2.37 50.28
C LYS A 1227 22.78 2.77 50.77
N GLN A 1228 22.74 3.10 52.06
CA GLN A 1228 21.72 3.90 52.70
C GLN A 1228 22.45 5.15 53.23
N SER A 1229 22.35 6.30 52.52
CA SER A 1229 22.39 7.65 53.10
C SER A 1229 22.38 8.75 52.04
N GLU A 1230 21.68 9.84 52.38
CA GLU A 1230 21.78 11.24 51.89
C GLU A 1230 20.84 11.76 50.78
N ASN A 1231 19.74 12.34 51.29
CA ASN A 1231 19.30 13.75 51.19
C ASN A 1231 18.69 14.34 49.91
N GLN A 1232 17.37 14.61 50.05
CA GLN A 1232 16.70 15.93 50.04
C GLN A 1232 17.10 17.00 49.00
N GLY A 1233 16.11 17.39 48.20
CA GLY A 1233 16.06 18.66 47.48
C GLY A 1233 14.66 18.90 46.89
N THR A 1234 13.87 19.73 47.56
CA THR A 1234 12.60 20.32 47.11
C THR A 1234 12.78 21.30 45.94
N ALA A 1235 11.88 21.26 44.96
CA ALA A 1235 11.40 22.44 44.23
C ALA A 1235 10.11 22.11 43.45
N GLU A 1236 8.98 22.67 43.89
CA GLU A 1236 7.78 22.87 43.08
C GLU A 1236 8.05 23.92 42.00
N VAL A 1237 7.68 23.66 40.75
CA VAL A 1237 7.39 24.71 39.75
C VAL A 1237 6.21 24.25 38.90
N ALA A 1238 5.15 25.04 38.96
CA ALA A 1238 3.91 24.91 38.21
C ALA A 1238 4.11 25.10 36.70
N PHE A 1239 3.30 24.40 35.89
CA PHE A 1239 3.06 24.73 34.49
C PHE A 1239 1.59 25.04 34.27
N SER A 1240 1.37 26.20 33.65
CA SER A 1240 0.10 26.83 33.30
C SER A 1240 -0.58 26.12 32.13
N GLU A 1241 -1.87 25.79 32.28
CA GLU A 1241 -2.76 25.48 31.16
C GLU A 1241 -3.30 26.79 30.54
N LEU A 1242 -3.28 26.83 29.21
CA LEU A 1242 -3.85 27.87 28.37
C LEU A 1242 -5.33 27.57 28.11
N ASP A 1243 -6.18 28.47 28.58
CA ASP A 1243 -7.61 28.54 28.30
C ASP A 1243 -7.89 28.74 26.81
N VAL A 1244 -8.72 27.88 26.21
CA VAL A 1244 -9.46 28.18 24.98
C VAL A 1244 -10.95 28.09 25.29
N GLN A 1245 -11.56 29.27 25.40
CA GLN A 1245 -12.99 29.50 25.60
C GLN A 1245 -13.80 28.96 24.42
N ASN A 1246 -14.82 28.14 24.70
CA ASN A 1246 -16.01 27.99 23.86
C ASN A 1246 -17.25 28.22 24.72
N VAL A 1247 -18.05 29.22 24.33
CA VAL A 1247 -19.21 29.71 25.05
C VAL A 1247 -20.50 29.04 24.53
N ALA A 1248 -21.21 28.40 25.47
CA ALA A 1248 -22.66 28.23 25.65
C ALA A 1248 -23.53 27.45 24.63
N ARG A 1249 -24.13 26.33 25.07
CA ARG A 1249 -25.45 26.31 25.77
C ARG A 1249 -25.82 24.89 26.27
N GLY A 1250 -26.12 24.80 27.56
CA GLY A 1250 -27.17 23.94 28.14
C GLY A 1250 -27.02 22.42 28.10
N ASN A 1251 -26.03 21.85 28.78
CA ASN A 1251 -26.14 20.54 29.42
C ASN A 1251 -25.26 20.54 30.67
N GLN A 1252 -25.73 19.90 31.76
CA GLN A 1252 -25.04 19.86 33.05
C GLN A 1252 -23.59 19.42 32.87
N GLU A 1253 -22.64 20.29 33.26
CA GLU A 1253 -21.24 19.90 33.38
C GLU A 1253 -21.15 18.78 34.41
N CYS A 1254 -20.71 17.60 33.98
CA CYS A 1254 -20.38 16.50 34.87
C CYS A 1254 -19.06 16.89 35.57
N CYS A 1255 -19.17 17.46 36.76
CA CYS A 1255 -18.01 17.87 37.57
C CYS A 1255 -17.11 16.67 37.87
N PHE A 1256 -15.80 16.90 37.73
CA PHE A 1256 -14.71 16.02 38.16
C PHE A 1256 -14.62 15.87 39.68
#